data_AF-Q6BQT4-F1
#
_entry.id   AF-Q6BQT4-F1
#
_cell.length_a   1.000
_cell.length_b   1.000
_cell.length_c   1.000
_cell.angle_alpha   90.00
_cell.angle_beta   90.00
_cell.angle_gamma   90.00
#
_symmetry.space_group_name_H-M   'P 1'
#
loop_
_entity.id
_entity.type
_entity.pdbx_description
1 polymer ?
#
loop_
_entity_poly.entity_id
_entity_poly.type
_entity_poly.pdbx_seq_one_letter_code
_entity_poly.pdbx_strand_id
1 'polypeptide(L)'
;MNLLKILDGTPEPPIIDLRLENVNRSGDYHLPTPMYEFQKELTDQIVSLHYPDILKYCETNDKNDLIIKSLEICINNCMLVSTHPYLLINHYMPKNLASKDMSSKLADTSGKFSVLRDLMNVIISNTTRNTKTIGVVLNNNAKFFDLVEALLLGCSGNKTIKRYIGNYVEKESSKTNKSGDSNKPVTNIHLLPFDGKVTRDEEQFAQTKFDALIVFDSYVDTNHEFFQKLRTQNRRKEAIVIRLVPVRTVEHCQLYYSDMTTQNDYLYKIISSIVCLREHIGILPPDVFPIFNQHLKYLSHTFFDYAFKGSRSNSFPEWPLPELSKIPKFSATDIERSLLTEVHYHYTPYDSSEGNSQKPQKKKPSYYEAKRLESDYVTNSLRNDFNTLIGIFGNESNMTVNSDINRNILTHKLITQLKTAYLNWNIADEEHNTYIDYNRPDIQARVGRREDETKHALSKIINDIDHTESRILFAEKKTLRNIQELESTKEEMKDFESKLISFIADNSITNEKLKKFYDQQVKIWELQAKIKENLAKINSKHEEKNYMANECANAANSIIESKNQVQMAQELNNQLKRRIAISIDSGFEERTKFKKQKTELMEEIEAEKVINKTYQAKLGKSLKFLKETSHLKKRKSRGITPNGK
;
A
#
# COMPACT_ATOMS: atom_id res chain seq x y z
N MET A 1 -2.95 12.09 -42.15
CA MET A 1 -3.92 11.64 -41.14
C MET A 1 -4.33 10.22 -41.48
N ASN A 2 -4.15 9.26 -40.58
CA ASN A 2 -4.34 7.84 -40.86
C ASN A 2 -5.72 7.41 -40.34
N LEU A 3 -6.73 7.38 -41.22
CA LEU A 3 -8.15 7.17 -40.90
C LEU A 3 -8.44 5.85 -40.18
N LEU A 4 -7.63 4.81 -40.40
CA LEU A 4 -7.77 3.49 -39.77
C LEU A 4 -7.55 3.51 -38.25
N LYS A 5 -6.76 4.47 -37.72
CA LYS A 5 -6.51 4.60 -36.26
C LYS A 5 -7.69 5.21 -35.48
N ILE A 6 -8.65 5.82 -36.17
CA ILE A 6 -9.81 6.48 -35.55
C ILE A 6 -10.96 5.47 -35.34
N LEU A 7 -10.99 4.38 -36.12
CA LEU A 7 -12.08 3.39 -36.10
C LEU A 7 -11.88 2.28 -35.04
N ASP A 8 -10.66 2.06 -34.54
CA ASP A 8 -10.35 1.04 -33.52
C ASP A 8 -10.40 1.55 -32.07
N GLY A 9 -10.54 2.87 -31.87
CA GLY A 9 -10.81 3.41 -30.54
C GLY A 9 -12.31 3.38 -30.28
N THR A 10 -12.76 2.71 -29.20
CA THR A 10 -14.12 2.94 -28.68
C THR A 10 -14.33 4.45 -28.56
N PRO A 11 -15.34 5.04 -29.23
CA PRO A 11 -15.54 6.48 -29.17
C PRO A 11 -15.68 6.91 -27.70
N GLU A 12 -14.86 7.86 -27.29
CA GLU A 12 -14.92 8.40 -25.93
C GLU A 12 -16.34 8.91 -25.66
N PRO A 13 -16.96 8.55 -24.53
CA PRO A 13 -18.35 8.94 -24.27
C PRO A 13 -18.46 10.47 -24.34
N PRO A 14 -19.43 11.01 -25.09
CA PRO A 14 -19.62 12.45 -25.16
C PRO A 14 -19.94 12.98 -23.76
N ILE A 15 -19.33 14.12 -23.40
CA ILE A 15 -19.70 14.83 -22.17
C ILE A 15 -21.14 15.32 -22.37
N ILE A 16 -22.08 14.67 -21.68
CA ILE A 16 -23.45 15.17 -21.57
C ILE A 16 -23.38 16.38 -20.64
N ASP A 17 -23.92 17.53 -21.07
CA ASP A 17 -24.02 18.71 -20.21
C ASP A 17 -24.70 18.31 -18.89
N LEU A 18 -23.94 18.41 -17.80
CA LEU A 18 -24.41 18.09 -16.46
C LEU A 18 -25.52 19.08 -16.10
N ARG A 19 -26.78 18.62 -16.09
CA ARG A 19 -27.90 19.41 -15.55
C ARG A 19 -27.81 19.37 -14.02
N LEU A 20 -27.10 20.34 -13.45
CA LEU A 20 -26.93 20.48 -12.00
C LEU A 20 -28.20 21.08 -11.38
N GLU A 21 -28.72 20.46 -10.32
CA GLU A 21 -29.87 20.98 -9.56
C GLU A 21 -29.51 22.27 -8.80
N ASN A 22 -28.27 22.34 -8.29
CA ASN A 22 -27.72 23.50 -7.59
C ASN A 22 -26.39 23.90 -8.23
N VAL A 23 -26.28 25.15 -8.64
CA VAL A 23 -25.05 25.69 -9.28
C VAL A 23 -24.35 26.63 -8.30
N ASN A 24 -23.10 26.32 -7.99
CA ASN A 24 -22.29 27.11 -7.08
C ASN A 24 -21.77 28.40 -7.78
N ARG A 25 -22.01 29.56 -7.16
CA ARG A 25 -21.55 30.91 -7.57
C ARG A 25 -20.80 31.65 -6.43
N SER A 26 -20.37 30.95 -5.38
CA SER A 26 -19.73 31.56 -4.20
C SER A 26 -18.31 32.07 -4.45
N GLY A 27 -17.67 31.61 -5.53
CA GLY A 27 -16.24 31.85 -5.79
C GLY A 27 -15.31 30.91 -5.03
N ASP A 28 -15.86 29.93 -4.29
CA ASP A 28 -15.13 28.83 -3.66
C ASP A 28 -15.67 27.50 -4.19
N TYR A 29 -14.84 26.81 -4.96
CA TYR A 29 -15.23 25.67 -5.78
C TYR A 29 -14.51 24.41 -5.34
N HIS A 30 -15.24 23.29 -5.32
CA HIS A 30 -14.69 21.98 -5.02
C HIS A 30 -14.39 21.20 -6.30
N LEU A 31 -13.15 20.77 -6.46
CA LEU A 31 -12.72 19.88 -7.52
C LEU A 31 -12.46 18.48 -6.92
N PRO A 32 -13.36 17.50 -7.13
CA PRO A 32 -13.19 16.16 -6.59
C PRO A 32 -11.95 15.50 -7.22
N THR A 33 -11.16 14.77 -6.43
CA THR A 33 -10.02 14.02 -6.94
C THR A 33 -10.15 12.51 -6.66
N PRO A 34 -9.68 11.64 -7.57
CA PRO A 34 -9.62 10.22 -7.29
C PRO A 34 -8.44 9.91 -6.35
N MET A 35 -8.43 8.68 -5.82
CA MET A 35 -7.26 8.06 -5.20
C MET A 35 -6.90 6.80 -5.96
N TYR A 36 -5.61 6.55 -6.12
CA TYR A 36 -5.12 5.34 -6.77
C TYR A 36 -5.05 4.17 -5.81
N GLU A 37 -4.93 2.97 -6.38
CA GLU A 37 -4.92 1.69 -5.67
C GLU A 37 -3.93 1.69 -4.50
N PHE A 38 -2.68 2.11 -4.75
CA PHE A 38 -1.67 2.20 -3.68
C PHE A 38 -2.06 3.17 -2.55
N GLN A 39 -2.72 4.30 -2.86
CA GLN A 39 -3.22 5.22 -1.83
C GLN A 39 -4.37 4.63 -1.02
N LYS A 40 -5.27 3.88 -1.68
CA LYS A 40 -6.40 3.19 -1.03
C LYS A 40 -5.88 2.10 -0.10
N GLU A 41 -4.95 1.28 -0.57
CA GLU A 41 -4.32 0.21 0.21
C GLU A 41 -3.57 0.77 1.42
N LEU A 42 -2.78 1.84 1.26
CA LEU A 42 -2.11 2.48 2.39
C LEU A 42 -3.10 3.05 3.42
N THR A 43 -4.22 3.61 2.96
CA THR A 43 -5.26 4.12 3.86
C THR A 43 -5.91 2.98 4.64
N ASP A 44 -6.17 1.85 3.98
CA ASP A 44 -6.69 0.63 4.61
C ASP A 44 -5.71 0.09 5.65
N GLN A 45 -4.42 -0.01 5.32
CA GLN A 45 -3.36 -0.43 6.25
C GLN A 45 -3.25 0.48 7.48
N ILE A 46 -3.42 1.80 7.32
CA ILE A 46 -3.43 2.75 8.44
C ILE A 46 -4.64 2.47 9.35
N VAL A 47 -5.83 2.27 8.78
CA VAL A 47 -7.03 1.97 9.56
C VAL A 47 -6.86 0.65 10.32
N SER A 48 -6.34 -0.40 9.66
CA SER A 48 -6.06 -1.69 10.31
C SER A 48 -5.01 -1.60 11.42
N LEU A 49 -3.99 -0.75 11.26
CA LEU A 49 -2.99 -0.52 12.31
C LEU A 49 -3.62 0.06 13.58
N HIS A 50 -4.60 0.95 13.42
CA HIS A 50 -5.32 1.59 14.51
C HIS A 50 -6.61 0.83 14.91
N TYR A 51 -6.84 -0.38 14.38
CA TYR A 51 -8.06 -1.17 14.61
C TYR A 51 -8.46 -1.27 16.10
N PRO A 52 -7.56 -1.66 17.04
CA PRO A 52 -7.95 -1.84 18.43
C PRO A 52 -8.38 -0.52 19.09
N ASP A 53 -7.72 0.58 18.74
CA ASP A 53 -7.97 1.90 19.32
C ASP A 53 -9.27 2.49 18.77
N ILE A 54 -9.57 2.28 17.48
CA ILE A 54 -10.84 2.67 16.86
C ILE A 54 -12.00 1.94 17.52
N LEU A 55 -11.90 0.62 17.67
CA LEU A 55 -12.96 -0.18 18.30
C LEU A 55 -13.18 0.27 19.74
N LYS A 56 -12.10 0.41 20.52
CA LYS A 56 -12.18 0.84 21.92
C LYS A 56 -12.80 2.23 22.07
N TYR A 57 -12.42 3.17 21.22
CA TYR A 57 -13.01 4.52 21.19
C TYR A 57 -14.49 4.50 20.82
N CYS A 58 -14.87 3.73 19.79
CA CYS A 58 -16.22 3.75 19.25
C CYS A 58 -17.24 2.91 20.06
N GLU A 59 -16.80 1.82 20.69
CA GLU A 59 -17.65 0.90 21.45
C GLU A 59 -17.73 1.29 22.93
N THR A 60 -16.57 1.50 23.58
CA THR A 60 -16.52 1.78 25.03
C THR A 60 -16.53 3.26 25.36
N ASN A 61 -16.51 4.14 24.35
CA ASN A 61 -16.37 5.61 24.51
C ASN A 61 -15.18 5.97 25.42
N ASP A 62 -14.11 5.17 25.33
CA ASP A 62 -12.91 5.36 26.14
C ASP A 62 -12.14 6.58 25.61
N LYS A 63 -12.21 7.68 26.36
CA LYS A 63 -11.57 8.97 26.05
C LYS A 63 -10.17 9.09 26.65
N ASN A 64 -9.49 7.96 26.88
CA ASN A 64 -8.09 7.98 27.27
C ASN A 64 -7.25 8.79 26.27
N ASP A 65 -6.41 9.70 26.79
CA ASP A 65 -5.56 10.58 25.97
C ASP A 65 -4.69 9.83 24.96
N LEU A 66 -4.28 8.60 25.31
CA LEU A 66 -3.50 7.73 24.42
C LEU A 66 -4.30 7.34 23.17
N ILE A 67 -5.57 6.99 23.34
CA ILE A 67 -6.47 6.58 22.25
C ILE A 67 -6.78 7.78 21.38
N ILE A 68 -7.09 8.94 21.99
CA ILE A 68 -7.35 10.18 21.25
C ILE A 68 -6.13 10.55 20.40
N LYS A 69 -4.92 10.53 20.98
CA LYS A 69 -3.68 10.77 20.22
C LYS A 69 -3.46 9.75 19.12
N SER A 70 -3.75 8.47 19.35
CA SER A 70 -3.66 7.42 18.33
C SER A 70 -4.60 7.71 17.15
N LEU A 71 -5.84 8.13 17.43
CA LEU A 71 -6.82 8.48 16.40
C LEU A 71 -6.46 9.77 15.66
N GLU A 72 -5.91 10.77 16.34
CA GLU A 72 -5.37 11.98 15.70
C GLU A 72 -4.20 11.64 14.77
N ILE A 73 -3.32 10.72 15.17
CA ILE A 73 -2.24 10.20 14.32
C ILE A 73 -2.82 9.47 13.11
N CYS A 74 -3.85 8.64 13.29
CA CYS A 74 -4.54 7.95 12.21
C CYS A 74 -5.10 8.94 11.17
N ILE A 75 -5.81 9.98 11.64
CA ILE A 75 -6.34 11.05 10.78
C ILE A 75 -5.21 11.75 10.03
N ASN A 76 -4.14 12.15 10.72
CA ASN A 76 -2.99 12.81 10.11
C ASN A 76 -2.30 11.93 9.06
N ASN A 77 -2.10 10.65 9.33
CA ASN A 77 -1.49 9.72 8.38
C ASN A 77 -2.37 9.55 7.13
N CYS A 78 -3.69 9.40 7.31
CA CYS A 78 -4.64 9.31 6.20
C CYS A 78 -4.69 10.60 5.38
N MET A 79 -4.55 11.78 6.02
CA MET A 79 -4.41 13.08 5.36
C MET A 79 -3.14 13.16 4.48
N LEU A 80 -2.01 12.68 4.99
CA LEU A 80 -0.76 12.62 4.22
C LEU A 80 -0.87 11.66 3.02
N VAL A 81 -1.52 10.51 3.17
CA VAL A 81 -1.72 9.56 2.06
C VAL A 81 -2.70 10.09 1.02
N SER A 82 -3.76 10.80 1.47
CA SER A 82 -4.75 11.45 0.59
C SER A 82 -4.11 12.49 -0.33
N THR A 83 -3.07 13.17 0.15
CA THR A 83 -2.27 14.10 -0.66
C THR A 83 -1.23 13.37 -1.51
N HIS A 84 -0.28 12.64 -0.90
CA HIS A 84 0.68 11.81 -1.62
C HIS A 84 1.34 10.73 -0.72
N PRO A 85 1.46 9.46 -1.18
CA PRO A 85 2.12 8.39 -0.44
C PRO A 85 3.55 8.67 0.08
N TYR A 86 4.37 9.41 -0.68
CA TYR A 86 5.75 9.73 -0.31
C TYR A 86 5.88 10.68 0.88
N LEU A 87 4.78 11.36 1.28
CA LEU A 87 4.79 12.17 2.49
C LEU A 87 4.80 11.29 3.75
N LEU A 88 4.25 10.07 3.66
CA LEU A 88 4.28 9.09 4.74
C LEU A 88 5.51 8.16 4.62
N ILE A 89 5.75 7.59 3.42
CA ILE A 89 6.78 6.57 3.21
C ILE A 89 7.93 7.13 2.37
N ASN A 90 9.09 7.32 3.01
CA ASN A 90 10.27 7.91 2.35
C ASN A 90 11.08 6.90 1.50
N HIS A 91 10.95 5.58 1.74
CA HIS A 91 11.85 4.57 1.15
C HIS A 91 11.80 4.48 -0.38
N TYR A 92 10.64 4.76 -0.98
CA TYR A 92 10.42 4.70 -2.42
C TYR A 92 10.52 6.06 -3.11
N MET A 93 10.83 7.12 -2.35
CA MET A 93 10.93 8.47 -2.90
C MET A 93 12.18 8.60 -3.78
N PRO A 94 12.03 8.99 -5.06
CA PRO A 94 13.17 9.22 -5.95
C PRO A 94 14.13 10.27 -5.40
N LYS A 95 15.43 9.95 -5.39
CA LYS A 95 16.48 10.84 -4.89
C LYS A 95 16.65 12.12 -5.70
N ASN A 96 16.26 12.11 -6.98
CA ASN A 96 16.36 13.27 -7.87
C ASN A 96 14.98 13.68 -8.39
N LEU A 97 14.41 14.70 -7.75
CA LEU A 97 13.11 15.26 -8.08
C LEU A 97 13.11 16.18 -9.33
N ALA A 98 14.28 16.62 -9.79
CA ALA A 98 14.41 17.50 -10.96
C ALA A 98 14.41 16.74 -12.30
N SER A 99 14.32 15.40 -12.28
CA SER A 99 14.31 14.60 -13.50
C SER A 99 13.02 14.80 -14.30
N LYS A 100 13.12 14.82 -15.64
CA LYS A 100 11.99 15.09 -16.54
C LYS A 100 10.82 14.11 -16.35
N ASP A 101 11.13 12.84 -16.08
CA ASP A 101 10.14 11.77 -15.90
C ASP A 101 9.49 11.79 -14.50
N MET A 102 10.00 12.62 -13.58
CA MET A 102 9.52 12.67 -12.21
C MET A 102 8.07 13.15 -12.11
N SER A 103 7.73 14.19 -12.87
CA SER A 103 6.37 14.76 -12.86
C SER A 103 5.31 13.71 -13.25
N SER A 104 5.61 12.88 -14.25
CA SER A 104 4.72 11.77 -14.63
C SER A 104 4.61 10.72 -13.52
N LYS A 105 5.74 10.29 -12.93
CA LYS A 105 5.72 9.31 -11.83
C LYS A 105 4.96 9.80 -10.59
N LEU A 106 5.08 11.09 -10.24
CA LEU A 106 4.32 11.69 -9.14
C LEU A 106 2.82 11.72 -9.45
N ALA A 107 2.46 12.08 -10.68
CA ALA A 107 1.07 12.05 -11.12
C ALA A 107 0.49 10.62 -11.21
N ASP A 108 1.32 9.61 -11.48
CA ASP A 108 0.90 8.19 -11.55
C ASP A 108 0.79 7.53 -10.17
N THR A 109 1.34 8.15 -9.12
CA THR A 109 1.30 7.61 -7.73
C THR A 109 0.29 8.32 -6.84
N SER A 110 -0.18 9.51 -7.21
CA SER A 110 -1.26 10.22 -6.51
C SER A 110 -2.30 10.77 -7.48
N GLY A 111 -3.56 10.38 -7.30
CA GLY A 111 -4.68 10.88 -8.10
C GLY A 111 -4.86 12.40 -7.96
N LYS A 112 -4.56 12.95 -6.78
CA LYS A 112 -4.60 14.40 -6.51
C LYS A 112 -3.52 15.16 -7.29
N PHE A 113 -2.32 14.60 -7.40
CA PHE A 113 -1.24 15.16 -8.22
C PHE A 113 -1.57 15.07 -9.71
N SER A 114 -2.20 13.97 -10.16
CA SER A 114 -2.67 13.86 -11.55
C SER A 114 -3.67 14.97 -11.90
N VAL A 115 -4.67 15.18 -11.04
CA VAL A 115 -5.69 16.23 -11.24
C VAL A 115 -5.05 17.62 -11.23
N LEU A 116 -4.12 17.90 -10.31
CA LEU A 116 -3.40 19.18 -10.29
C LEU A 116 -2.62 19.39 -11.60
N ARG A 117 -1.91 18.38 -12.09
CA ARG A 117 -1.15 18.46 -13.35
C ARG A 117 -2.07 18.78 -14.53
N ASP A 118 -3.19 18.08 -14.62
CA ASP A 118 -4.16 18.25 -15.71
C ASP A 118 -4.82 19.64 -15.63
N LEU A 119 -5.20 20.07 -14.42
CA LEU A 119 -5.73 21.41 -14.16
C LEU A 119 -4.74 22.51 -14.57
N MET A 120 -3.47 22.36 -14.20
CA MET A 120 -2.42 23.33 -14.55
C MET A 120 -2.18 23.38 -16.05
N ASN A 121 -2.13 22.23 -16.73
CA ASN A 121 -2.01 22.19 -18.19
C ASN A 121 -3.20 22.88 -18.87
N VAL A 122 -4.42 22.73 -18.35
CA VAL A 122 -5.61 23.44 -18.85
C VAL A 122 -5.48 24.95 -18.64
N ILE A 123 -5.04 25.40 -17.46
CA ILE A 123 -4.89 26.84 -17.19
C ILE A 123 -3.78 27.46 -18.05
N ILE A 124 -2.64 26.77 -18.21
CA ILE A 124 -1.51 27.24 -19.01
C ILE A 124 -1.89 27.31 -20.50
N SER A 125 -2.59 26.30 -21.01
CA SER A 125 -3.01 26.22 -22.43
C SER A 125 -4.19 27.14 -22.78
N ASN A 126 -4.90 27.69 -21.79
CA ASN A 126 -6.05 28.56 -22.02
C ASN A 126 -5.69 29.79 -22.89
N THR A 127 -6.56 30.10 -23.85
CA THR A 127 -6.37 31.07 -24.96
C THR A 127 -6.39 32.55 -24.54
N THR A 128 -6.62 32.87 -23.27
CA THR A 128 -6.62 34.25 -22.78
C THR A 128 -5.25 34.92 -22.93
N ARG A 129 -5.22 36.16 -23.48
CA ARG A 129 -3.99 36.90 -23.82
C ARG A 129 -3.27 37.54 -22.62
N ASN A 130 -3.86 37.49 -21.43
CA ASN A 130 -3.29 38.13 -20.24
C ASN A 130 -2.32 37.19 -19.52
N THR A 131 -1.33 37.76 -18.84
CA THR A 131 -0.51 37.01 -17.88
C THR A 131 -1.38 36.55 -16.71
N LYS A 132 -1.33 35.26 -16.40
CA LYS A 132 -2.13 34.64 -15.35
C LYS A 132 -1.26 34.44 -14.12
N THR A 133 -1.75 34.82 -12.95
CA THR A 133 -1.06 34.60 -11.68
C THR A 133 -1.86 33.66 -10.79
N ILE A 134 -1.30 32.49 -10.50
CA ILE A 134 -1.96 31.42 -9.76
C ILE A 134 -1.21 31.20 -8.45
N GLY A 135 -1.91 31.22 -7.33
CA GLY A 135 -1.39 30.81 -6.03
C GLY A 135 -1.77 29.36 -5.73
N VAL A 136 -0.81 28.51 -5.39
CA VAL A 136 -1.05 27.17 -4.86
C VAL A 136 -0.71 27.20 -3.37
N VAL A 137 -1.72 27.02 -2.53
CA VAL A 137 -1.60 27.06 -1.07
C VAL A 137 -1.47 25.64 -0.53
N LEU A 138 -0.43 25.42 0.26
CA LEU A 138 0.03 24.11 0.74
C LEU A 138 0.28 24.14 2.25
N ASN A 139 0.21 22.99 2.92
CA ASN A 139 0.78 22.82 4.26
C ASN A 139 2.29 23.17 4.27
N ASN A 140 2.75 23.82 5.34
CA ASN A 140 4.13 24.27 5.53
C ASN A 140 5.08 23.10 5.84
N ASN A 141 5.31 22.25 4.83
CA ASN A 141 6.24 21.12 4.88
C ASN A 141 7.18 21.18 3.68
N ALA A 142 8.48 21.35 3.92
CA ALA A 142 9.48 21.46 2.84
C ALA A 142 9.40 20.33 1.81
N LYS A 143 9.19 19.07 2.25
CA LYS A 143 9.07 17.91 1.35
C LYS A 143 7.87 18.05 0.42
N PHE A 144 6.77 18.59 0.93
CA PHE A 144 5.55 18.74 0.16
C PHE A 144 5.70 19.82 -0.93
N PHE A 145 6.36 20.94 -0.59
CA PHE A 145 6.75 21.94 -1.59
C PHE A 145 7.68 21.35 -2.66
N ASP A 146 8.65 20.52 -2.28
CA ASP A 146 9.57 19.89 -3.24
C ASP A 146 8.81 18.98 -4.23
N LEU A 147 7.85 18.19 -3.74
CA LEU A 147 7.01 17.31 -4.57
C LEU A 147 6.12 18.10 -5.53
N VAL A 148 5.45 19.14 -5.04
CA VAL A 148 4.57 19.98 -5.88
C VAL A 148 5.38 20.76 -6.90
N GLU A 149 6.56 21.30 -6.52
CA GLU A 149 7.47 21.96 -7.46
C GLU A 149 7.92 20.99 -8.56
N ALA A 150 8.34 19.77 -8.20
CA ALA A 150 8.74 18.73 -9.15
C ALA A 150 7.62 18.34 -10.13
N LEU A 151 6.38 18.24 -9.63
CA LEU A 151 5.20 18.01 -10.48
C LEU A 151 5.01 19.16 -11.47
N LEU A 152 5.04 20.40 -10.95
CA LEU A 152 4.80 21.59 -11.76
C LEU A 152 5.88 21.80 -12.81
N LEU A 153 7.15 21.49 -12.54
CA LEU A 153 8.23 21.59 -13.54
C LEU A 153 7.91 20.82 -14.83
N GLY A 154 7.28 19.65 -14.72
CA GLY A 154 6.88 18.82 -15.86
C GLY A 154 5.63 19.25 -16.63
N CYS A 155 4.88 20.27 -16.17
CA CYS A 155 3.69 20.73 -16.90
C CYS A 155 4.07 21.37 -18.25
N SER A 156 3.25 21.19 -19.28
CA SER A 156 3.54 21.68 -20.64
C SER A 156 3.15 23.16 -20.80
N GLY A 157 4.05 23.97 -21.36
CA GLY A 157 3.78 25.37 -21.73
C GLY A 157 4.69 26.40 -21.05
N ASN A 158 4.41 27.68 -21.31
CA ASN A 158 5.22 28.80 -20.83
C ASN A 158 4.81 29.20 -19.40
N LYS A 159 5.65 28.85 -18.43
CA LYS A 159 5.35 29.03 -17.00
C LYS A 159 6.58 29.45 -16.20
N THR A 160 6.35 30.22 -15.14
CA THR A 160 7.36 30.50 -14.13
C THR A 160 6.86 29.99 -12.78
N ILE A 161 7.75 29.36 -12.00
CA ILE A 161 7.42 28.85 -10.67
C ILE A 161 8.21 29.67 -9.66
N LYS A 162 7.51 30.29 -8.72
CA LYS A 162 8.07 31.05 -7.60
C LYS A 162 7.72 30.36 -6.31
N ARG A 163 8.72 30.16 -5.45
CA ARG A 163 8.59 29.47 -4.18
C ARG A 163 9.01 30.38 -3.04
N TYR A 164 8.18 30.43 -2.00
CA TYR A 164 8.34 31.38 -0.88
C TYR A 164 8.96 30.76 0.39
N ILE A 165 9.13 29.43 0.43
CA ILE A 165 9.74 28.70 1.56
C ILE A 165 10.80 27.73 1.05
N GLY A 166 11.94 27.64 1.72
CA GLY A 166 12.96 26.63 1.40
C GLY A 166 13.75 26.91 0.12
N ASN A 167 14.41 25.89 -0.39
CA ASN A 167 15.25 25.96 -1.60
C ASN A 167 14.49 25.43 -2.81
N TYR A 168 14.79 25.96 -4.00
CA TYR A 168 14.29 25.40 -5.26
C TYR A 168 14.84 23.99 -5.50
N VAL A 169 14.03 23.13 -6.13
CA VAL A 169 14.42 21.78 -6.54
C VAL A 169 15.40 21.83 -7.71
N GLU A 170 15.22 22.77 -8.63
CA GLU A 170 16.21 23.11 -9.65
C GLU A 170 17.14 24.24 -9.15
N LYS A 171 18.45 24.08 -9.34
CA LYS A 171 19.41 25.16 -9.05
C LYS A 171 19.11 26.35 -9.95
N GLU A 172 19.06 27.55 -9.39
CA GLU A 172 18.76 28.80 -10.12
C GLU A 172 19.68 29.04 -11.33
N SER A 173 20.90 28.51 -11.32
CA SER A 173 21.86 28.58 -12.43
C SER A 173 21.42 27.84 -13.71
N SER A 174 20.42 26.96 -13.63
CA SER A 174 19.84 26.25 -14.78
C SER A 174 18.67 26.99 -15.45
N LYS A 175 18.23 28.14 -14.90
CA LYS A 175 17.19 29.01 -15.48
C LYS A 175 17.68 29.84 -16.69
N THR A 176 18.79 29.45 -17.33
CA THR A 176 19.31 30.12 -18.53
C THR A 176 18.45 29.79 -19.75
N ASN A 177 17.56 30.74 -20.08
CA ASN A 177 17.03 31.06 -21.40
C ASN A 177 16.76 29.86 -22.33
N LYS A 178 15.72 29.07 -22.03
CA LYS A 178 14.93 28.47 -23.12
C LYS A 178 14.15 29.62 -23.76
N SER A 179 14.62 30.08 -24.91
CA SER A 179 13.94 31.02 -25.80
C SER A 179 12.58 30.44 -26.21
N GLY A 180 11.58 30.66 -25.36
CA GLY A 180 10.18 30.41 -25.67
C GLY A 180 9.65 31.56 -26.50
N ASP A 181 9.06 31.20 -27.64
CA ASP A 181 8.22 32.01 -28.54
C ASP A 181 7.58 33.21 -27.80
N SER A 182 8.09 34.42 -28.06
CA SER A 182 7.81 35.67 -27.30
C SER A 182 6.35 36.16 -27.38
N ASN A 183 5.50 35.45 -28.13
CA ASN A 183 4.09 35.78 -28.34
C ASN A 183 3.10 35.02 -27.44
N LYS A 184 3.53 34.07 -26.60
CA LYS A 184 2.62 33.32 -25.71
C LYS A 184 2.60 33.89 -24.27
N PRO A 185 1.41 34.12 -23.69
CA PRO A 185 1.30 34.66 -22.33
C PRO A 185 1.91 33.70 -21.30
N VAL A 186 2.75 34.25 -20.42
CA VAL A 186 3.40 33.51 -19.33
C VAL A 186 2.42 33.31 -18.19
N THR A 187 2.34 32.08 -17.66
CA THR A 187 1.61 31.78 -16.42
C THR A 187 2.58 31.75 -15.23
N ASN A 188 2.36 32.61 -14.24
CA ASN A 188 3.18 32.66 -13.02
C ASN A 188 2.49 31.84 -11.92
N ILE A 189 3.19 30.83 -11.41
CA ILE A 189 2.69 29.92 -10.38
C ILE A 189 3.48 30.18 -9.10
N HIS A 190 2.76 30.47 -8.02
CA HIS A 190 3.31 30.85 -6.72
C HIS A 190 2.98 29.75 -5.71
N LEU A 191 4.01 29.14 -5.11
CA LEU A 191 3.86 28.13 -4.06
C LEU A 191 3.89 28.80 -2.69
N LEU A 192 2.76 28.73 -1.97
CA LEU A 192 2.49 29.52 -0.77
C LEU A 192 2.20 28.62 0.43
N PRO A 193 2.74 28.94 1.62
CA PRO A 193 2.30 28.27 2.84
C PRO A 193 0.94 28.77 3.30
N PHE A 194 0.18 27.89 3.93
CA PHE A 194 -1.06 28.25 4.60
C PHE A 194 -0.87 29.16 5.83
N ASP A 195 0.25 29.05 6.55
CA ASP A 195 0.52 29.80 7.79
C ASP A 195 1.06 31.22 7.54
N GLY A 196 1.32 31.57 6.27
CA GLY A 196 1.85 32.87 5.87
C GLY A 196 3.30 33.15 6.26
N LYS A 197 4.03 32.16 6.78
CA LYS A 197 5.45 32.32 7.12
C LYS A 197 6.31 32.18 5.87
N VAL A 198 6.49 33.29 5.18
CA VAL A 198 7.36 33.40 4.00
C VAL A 198 8.81 33.57 4.45
N THR A 199 9.77 32.99 3.73
CA THR A 199 11.22 33.10 4.02
C THR A 199 11.97 33.89 2.93
N ARG A 200 11.35 34.13 1.77
CA ARG A 200 11.98 34.75 0.58
C ARG A 200 11.02 35.69 -0.15
N ASP A 201 11.55 36.67 -0.86
CA ASP A 201 10.79 37.50 -1.81
C ASP A 201 9.53 38.17 -1.24
N GLU A 202 9.54 38.57 0.03
CA GLU A 202 8.39 39.18 0.73
C GLU A 202 7.87 40.45 0.02
N GLU A 203 8.77 41.29 -0.48
CA GLU A 203 8.40 42.52 -1.21
C GLU A 203 7.67 42.22 -2.52
N GLN A 204 8.13 41.21 -3.28
CA GLN A 204 7.45 40.78 -4.49
C GLN A 204 6.13 40.11 -4.18
N PHE A 205 6.07 39.31 -3.11
CA PHE A 205 4.83 38.70 -2.63
C PHE A 205 3.79 39.78 -2.33
N ALA A 206 4.15 40.84 -1.59
CA ALA A 206 3.26 41.95 -1.23
C ALA A 206 2.63 42.66 -2.45
N GLN A 207 3.34 42.73 -3.58
CA GLN A 207 2.90 43.38 -4.81
C GLN A 207 2.15 42.46 -5.78
N THR A 208 2.14 41.15 -5.55
CA THR A 208 1.46 40.21 -6.44
C THR A 208 -0.07 40.32 -6.35
N LYS A 209 -0.73 40.09 -7.49
CA LYS A 209 -2.18 39.89 -7.59
C LYS A 209 -2.43 38.43 -7.94
N PHE A 210 -3.41 37.77 -7.36
CA PHE A 210 -3.75 36.38 -7.71
C PHE A 210 -5.08 36.32 -8.47
N ASP A 211 -5.11 35.66 -9.63
CA ASP A 211 -6.34 35.45 -10.39
C ASP A 211 -7.12 34.24 -9.87
N ALA A 212 -6.40 33.18 -9.48
CA ALA A 212 -6.95 31.97 -8.88
C ALA A 212 -6.04 31.46 -7.76
N LEU A 213 -6.66 30.90 -6.73
CA LEU A 213 -6.03 30.25 -5.59
C LEU A 213 -6.45 28.78 -5.57
N ILE A 214 -5.47 27.89 -5.63
CA ILE A 214 -5.68 26.45 -5.55
C ILE A 214 -5.30 26.02 -4.14
N VAL A 215 -6.30 25.59 -3.38
CA VAL A 215 -6.10 24.99 -2.07
C VAL A 215 -5.82 23.51 -2.28
N PHE A 216 -4.59 23.10 -2.00
CA PHE A 216 -4.20 21.73 -2.28
C PHE A 216 -4.59 20.77 -1.16
N ASP A 217 -4.54 21.14 0.11
CA ASP A 217 -4.87 20.23 1.21
C ASP A 217 -5.86 20.85 2.20
N SER A 218 -6.52 19.99 2.99
CA SER A 218 -7.51 20.44 3.97
C SER A 218 -6.89 20.97 5.27
N TYR A 219 -5.55 21.05 5.35
CA TYR A 219 -4.86 21.80 6.40
C TYR A 219 -5.04 23.32 6.27
N VAL A 220 -5.40 23.80 5.07
CA VAL A 220 -5.61 25.23 4.81
C VAL A 220 -6.97 25.67 5.36
N ASP A 221 -6.95 26.43 6.44
CA ASP A 221 -8.11 27.19 6.88
C ASP A 221 -8.27 28.46 6.02
N THR A 222 -9.34 28.50 5.24
CA THR A 222 -9.68 29.65 4.39
C THR A 222 -10.28 30.82 5.14
N ASN A 223 -10.75 30.60 6.37
CA ASN A 223 -11.23 31.66 7.24
C ASN A 223 -10.08 32.41 7.93
N HIS A 224 -8.87 31.86 7.86
CA HIS A 224 -7.70 32.48 8.45
C HIS A 224 -7.41 33.84 7.80
N GLU A 225 -7.02 34.83 8.62
CA GLU A 225 -6.81 36.22 8.20
C GLU A 225 -5.79 36.33 7.05
N PHE A 226 -4.74 35.52 7.09
CA PHE A 226 -3.74 35.46 6.02
C PHE A 226 -4.35 35.07 4.67
N PHE A 227 -5.22 34.05 4.63
CA PHE A 227 -5.82 33.57 3.39
C PHE A 227 -6.80 34.60 2.82
N GLN A 228 -7.58 35.26 3.69
CA GLN A 228 -8.49 36.34 3.28
C GLN A 228 -7.73 37.56 2.71
N LYS A 229 -6.60 37.94 3.31
CA LYS A 229 -5.70 38.95 2.77
C LYS A 229 -5.19 38.55 1.39
N LEU A 230 -4.76 37.29 1.24
CA LEU A 230 -4.25 36.76 -0.02
C LEU A 230 -5.31 36.80 -1.14
N ARG A 231 -6.58 36.53 -0.80
CA ARG A 231 -7.70 36.57 -1.74
C ARG A 231 -8.03 37.99 -2.25
N THR A 232 -7.79 39.02 -1.43
CA THR A 232 -8.12 40.43 -1.75
C THR A 232 -6.91 41.24 -2.22
N GLN A 233 -5.71 40.67 -2.11
CA GLN A 233 -4.45 41.37 -2.32
C GLN A 233 -4.35 42.03 -3.70
N ASN A 234 -4.17 43.36 -3.71
CA ASN A 234 -4.03 44.19 -4.91
C ASN A 234 -5.16 44.03 -5.94
N ARG A 235 -6.37 43.69 -5.47
CA ARG A 235 -7.55 43.50 -6.34
C ARG A 235 -8.77 44.25 -5.80
N ARG A 236 -9.63 44.64 -6.73
CA ARG A 236 -10.98 45.13 -6.44
C ARG A 236 -12.00 44.00 -6.27
N LYS A 237 -11.72 42.83 -6.85
CA LYS A 237 -12.54 41.62 -6.79
C LYS A 237 -11.71 40.48 -6.22
N GLU A 238 -12.29 39.76 -5.27
CA GLU A 238 -11.71 38.57 -4.66
C GLU A 238 -11.26 37.53 -5.71
N ALA A 239 -10.14 36.86 -5.44
CA ALA A 239 -9.66 35.74 -6.25
C ALA A 239 -10.60 34.53 -6.14
N ILE A 240 -10.66 33.74 -7.22
CA ILE A 240 -11.38 32.47 -7.25
C ILE A 240 -10.61 31.43 -6.45
N VAL A 241 -11.31 30.62 -5.65
CA VAL A 241 -10.73 29.51 -4.89
C VAL A 241 -11.16 28.18 -5.51
N ILE A 242 -10.20 27.29 -5.74
CA ILE A 242 -10.43 25.91 -6.20
C ILE A 242 -9.78 24.96 -5.20
N ARG A 243 -10.58 24.14 -4.52
CA ARG A 243 -10.12 23.16 -3.53
C ARG A 243 -10.02 21.78 -4.16
N LEU A 244 -8.86 21.16 -4.07
CA LEU A 244 -8.66 19.78 -4.48
C LEU A 244 -9.06 18.86 -3.33
N VAL A 245 -10.14 18.10 -3.49
CA VAL A 245 -10.68 17.27 -2.41
C VAL A 245 -10.84 15.83 -2.89
N PRO A 246 -10.08 14.86 -2.35
CA PRO A 246 -10.27 13.48 -2.73
C PRO A 246 -11.59 12.93 -2.18
N VAL A 247 -12.38 12.28 -3.05
CA VAL A 247 -13.76 11.90 -2.72
C VAL A 247 -13.81 10.82 -1.64
N ARG A 248 -14.73 10.97 -0.69
CA ARG A 248 -14.96 10.02 0.44
C ARG A 248 -13.72 9.74 1.30
N THR A 249 -12.77 10.66 1.33
CA THR A 249 -11.58 10.58 2.20
C THR A 249 -11.76 11.39 3.48
N VAL A 250 -10.73 11.36 4.33
CA VAL A 250 -10.59 12.22 5.50
C VAL A 250 -10.74 13.70 5.17
N GLU A 251 -10.15 14.15 4.06
CA GLU A 251 -10.24 15.55 3.60
C GLU A 251 -11.68 15.95 3.33
N HIS A 252 -12.41 15.08 2.64
CA HIS A 252 -13.83 15.30 2.37
C HIS A 252 -14.65 15.30 3.67
N CYS A 253 -14.33 14.41 4.62
CA CYS A 253 -14.98 14.37 5.93
C CYS A 253 -14.74 15.66 6.73
N GLN A 254 -13.50 16.14 6.79
CA GLN A 254 -13.16 17.38 7.49
C GLN A 254 -13.86 18.59 6.89
N LEU A 255 -13.89 18.69 5.55
CA LEU A 255 -14.57 19.78 4.87
C LEU A 255 -16.09 19.74 5.09
N TYR A 256 -16.70 18.56 5.08
CA TYR A 256 -18.15 18.43 5.32
C TYR A 256 -18.55 18.72 6.77
N TYR A 257 -17.70 18.36 7.74
CA TYR A 257 -17.96 18.57 9.16
C TYR A 257 -17.33 19.87 9.72
N SER A 258 -16.81 20.77 8.87
CA SER A 258 -16.15 22.02 9.30
C SER A 258 -17.01 22.87 10.24
N ASP A 259 -18.31 22.91 9.97
CA ASP A 259 -19.28 23.70 10.73
C ASP A 259 -19.61 23.07 12.10
N MET A 260 -19.17 21.82 12.32
CA MET A 260 -19.43 21.03 13.54
C MET A 260 -18.18 20.82 14.40
N THR A 261 -17.08 21.54 14.10
CA THR A 261 -15.78 21.42 14.79
C THR A 261 -15.85 21.62 16.31
N THR A 262 -16.82 22.39 16.81
CA THR A 262 -17.03 22.66 18.24
C THR A 262 -17.78 21.57 18.99
N GLN A 263 -18.28 20.54 18.29
CA GLN A 263 -19.02 19.45 18.92
C GLN A 263 -18.07 18.38 19.45
N ASN A 264 -18.32 17.90 20.67
CA ASN A 264 -17.55 16.80 21.29
C ASN A 264 -17.54 15.50 20.45
N ASP A 265 -18.51 15.34 19.55
CA ASP A 265 -18.63 14.17 18.66
C ASP A 265 -17.91 14.34 17.32
N TYR A 266 -17.21 15.47 17.10
CA TYR A 266 -16.53 15.76 15.82
C TYR A 266 -15.51 14.66 15.46
N LEU A 267 -14.67 14.27 16.41
CA LEU A 267 -13.66 13.22 16.22
C LEU A 267 -14.32 11.87 15.89
N TYR A 268 -15.39 11.52 16.62
CA TYR A 268 -16.16 10.30 16.37
C TYR A 268 -16.79 10.30 14.97
N LYS A 269 -17.40 11.41 14.54
CA LYS A 269 -17.98 11.54 13.19
C LYS A 269 -16.94 11.40 12.08
N ILE A 270 -15.75 11.94 12.28
CA ILE A 270 -14.65 11.77 11.33
C ILE A 270 -14.20 10.32 11.28
N ILE A 271 -13.80 9.73 12.41
CA ILE A 271 -13.26 8.37 12.45
C ILE A 271 -14.29 7.36 11.91
N SER A 272 -15.55 7.46 12.35
CA SER A 272 -16.62 6.59 11.85
C SER A 272 -16.80 6.70 10.34
N SER A 273 -16.71 7.92 9.78
CA SER A 273 -16.80 8.15 8.34
C SER A 273 -15.59 7.60 7.59
N ILE A 274 -14.37 7.74 8.12
CA ILE A 274 -13.15 7.19 7.51
C ILE A 274 -13.24 5.67 7.40
N VAL A 275 -13.61 5.01 8.50
CA VAL A 275 -13.65 3.55 8.58
C VAL A 275 -14.74 3.00 7.65
N CYS A 276 -15.96 3.54 7.70
CA CYS A 276 -17.08 3.01 6.94
C CYS A 276 -17.02 3.36 5.44
N LEU A 277 -16.33 4.44 5.05
CA LEU A 277 -16.19 4.82 3.64
C LEU A 277 -14.96 4.21 2.97
N ARG A 278 -14.14 3.43 3.68
CA ARG A 278 -12.82 2.99 3.20
C ARG A 278 -12.86 2.24 1.87
N GLU A 279 -13.86 1.39 1.66
CA GLU A 279 -14.04 0.60 0.43
C GLU A 279 -14.41 1.48 -0.79
N HIS A 280 -14.87 2.70 -0.53
CA HIS A 280 -15.40 3.63 -1.53
C HIS A 280 -14.53 4.87 -1.71
N ILE A 281 -13.33 4.88 -1.13
CA ILE A 281 -12.38 5.98 -1.21
C ILE A 281 -11.96 6.26 -2.66
N GLY A 282 -12.02 7.54 -3.04
CA GLY A 282 -11.46 8.04 -4.30
C GLY A 282 -12.14 7.53 -5.56
N ILE A 283 -13.36 6.98 -5.45
CA ILE A 283 -14.18 6.59 -6.59
C ILE A 283 -15.02 7.80 -7.01
N LEU A 284 -14.75 8.32 -8.22
CA LEU A 284 -15.52 9.43 -8.77
C LEU A 284 -16.92 8.97 -9.21
N PRO A 285 -17.95 9.83 -9.11
CA PRO A 285 -19.26 9.55 -9.69
C PRO A 285 -19.17 9.29 -11.20
N PRO A 286 -19.97 8.36 -11.74
CA PRO A 286 -19.96 8.03 -13.17
C PRO A 286 -20.13 9.23 -14.10
N ASP A 287 -20.92 10.23 -13.68
CA ASP A 287 -21.20 11.43 -14.47
C ASP A 287 -19.98 12.33 -14.65
N VAL A 288 -19.09 12.32 -13.66
CA VAL A 288 -17.88 13.16 -13.63
C VAL A 288 -16.70 12.45 -14.31
N PHE A 289 -16.73 11.11 -14.38
CA PHE A 289 -15.66 10.28 -14.91
C PHE A 289 -15.18 10.66 -16.33
N PRO A 290 -16.06 10.96 -17.33
CA PRO A 290 -15.62 11.38 -18.66
C PRO A 290 -14.79 12.66 -18.67
N ILE A 291 -15.10 13.60 -17.77
CA ILE A 291 -14.39 14.89 -17.67
C ILE A 291 -12.93 14.68 -17.24
N PHE A 292 -12.70 13.72 -16.34
CA PHE A 292 -11.36 13.37 -15.85
C PHE A 292 -10.56 12.58 -16.88
N ASN A 293 -11.20 11.66 -17.61
CA ASN A 293 -10.54 10.96 -18.72
C ASN A 293 -10.10 11.90 -19.85
N GLN A 294 -10.82 13.00 -20.06
CA GLN A 294 -10.43 14.05 -21.01
C GLN A 294 -9.46 15.09 -20.41
N HIS A 295 -8.76 14.77 -19.32
CA HIS A 295 -7.77 15.64 -18.66
C HIS A 295 -8.33 17.03 -18.33
N LEU A 296 -9.58 17.11 -17.88
CA LEU A 296 -10.27 18.35 -17.49
C LEU A 296 -10.37 19.41 -18.60
N LYS A 297 -10.16 19.05 -19.87
CA LYS A 297 -10.28 19.99 -21.01
C LYS A 297 -11.65 20.66 -21.06
N TYR A 298 -12.69 20.00 -20.55
CA TYR A 298 -14.02 20.57 -20.37
C TYR A 298 -14.00 21.92 -19.63
N LEU A 299 -13.19 22.06 -18.57
CA LEU A 299 -13.11 23.28 -17.75
C LEU A 299 -12.49 24.48 -18.50
N SER A 300 -11.76 24.24 -19.59
CA SER A 300 -11.08 25.31 -20.34
C SER A 300 -12.07 26.34 -20.88
N HIS A 301 -13.02 25.89 -21.70
CA HIS A 301 -13.98 26.73 -22.42
C HIS A 301 -15.22 27.04 -21.58
N THR A 302 -15.63 26.14 -20.69
CA THR A 302 -16.84 26.32 -19.86
C THR A 302 -16.61 27.24 -18.66
N PHE A 303 -15.40 27.22 -18.06
CA PHE A 303 -15.14 27.94 -16.82
C PHE A 303 -13.98 28.94 -16.95
N PHE A 304 -12.77 28.48 -17.29
CA PHE A 304 -11.57 29.31 -17.21
C PHE A 304 -11.57 30.47 -18.20
N ASP A 305 -12.17 30.29 -19.37
CA ASP A 305 -12.39 31.37 -20.33
C ASP A 305 -13.19 32.53 -19.74
N TYR A 306 -14.24 32.25 -18.95
CA TYR A 306 -15.04 33.27 -18.29
C TYR A 306 -14.40 33.79 -17.00
N ALA A 307 -13.69 32.92 -16.27
CA ALA A 307 -12.98 33.29 -15.05
C ALA A 307 -11.86 34.31 -15.31
N PHE A 308 -11.12 34.15 -16.42
CA PHE A 308 -9.96 35.00 -16.74
C PHE A 308 -10.26 36.11 -17.75
N LYS A 309 -11.36 36.04 -18.53
CA LYS A 309 -11.88 37.21 -19.24
C LYS A 309 -12.42 38.17 -18.19
N GLY A 310 -11.72 39.27 -17.92
CA GLY A 310 -12.07 40.26 -16.91
C GLY A 310 -13.51 40.78 -17.05
N SER A 311 -14.46 40.04 -16.47
CA SER A 311 -15.88 40.33 -16.58
C SER A 311 -16.20 41.50 -15.67
N ARG A 312 -16.87 42.51 -16.22
CA ARG A 312 -17.34 43.70 -15.51
C ARG A 312 -18.45 43.39 -14.49
N SER A 313 -18.89 42.13 -14.41
CA SER A 313 -19.87 41.65 -13.44
C SER A 313 -19.20 41.34 -12.09
N ASN A 314 -19.82 41.82 -11.01
CA ASN A 314 -19.42 41.51 -9.64
C ASN A 314 -19.64 40.03 -9.26
N SER A 315 -20.37 39.26 -10.08
CA SER A 315 -20.66 37.84 -9.81
C SER A 315 -19.51 36.92 -10.26
N PHE A 316 -19.28 35.81 -9.54
CA PHE A 316 -18.34 34.77 -9.94
C PHE A 316 -18.94 33.86 -11.02
N PRO A 317 -18.12 33.26 -11.91
CA PRO A 317 -18.61 32.31 -12.90
C PRO A 317 -19.28 31.09 -12.24
N GLU A 318 -20.14 30.40 -12.97
CA GLU A 318 -20.80 29.18 -12.49
C GLU A 318 -19.82 28.00 -12.51
N TRP A 319 -19.78 27.22 -11.42
CA TRP A 319 -18.99 26.00 -11.39
C TRP A 319 -19.66 24.90 -12.24
N PRO A 320 -18.95 24.29 -13.20
CA PRO A 320 -19.55 23.33 -14.12
C PRO A 320 -19.61 21.89 -13.57
N LEU A 321 -19.07 21.63 -12.38
CA LEU A 321 -19.08 20.30 -11.74
C LEU A 321 -20.08 20.26 -10.58
N PRO A 322 -20.63 19.09 -10.24
CA PRO A 322 -21.50 18.95 -9.08
C PRO A 322 -20.77 19.25 -7.77
N GLU A 323 -21.54 19.66 -6.77
CA GLU A 323 -21.03 19.76 -5.40
C GLU A 323 -20.64 18.37 -4.85
N LEU A 324 -19.82 18.39 -3.80
CA LEU A 324 -19.36 17.17 -3.15
C LEU A 324 -20.55 16.40 -2.54
N SER A 325 -20.49 15.07 -2.63
CA SER A 325 -21.56 14.21 -2.11
C SER A 325 -21.68 14.29 -0.60
N LYS A 326 -22.90 14.35 -0.06
CA LYS A 326 -23.12 14.35 1.40
C LYS A 326 -22.59 13.06 2.04
N ILE A 327 -22.03 13.19 3.24
CA ILE A 327 -21.52 12.07 4.03
C ILE A 327 -22.65 11.53 4.93
N PRO A 328 -22.95 10.22 4.88
CA PRO A 328 -23.96 9.62 5.74
C PRO A 328 -23.48 9.59 7.19
N LYS A 329 -24.45 9.52 8.12
CA LYS A 329 -24.16 9.37 9.56
C LYS A 329 -23.99 7.89 9.87
N PHE A 330 -22.88 7.53 10.51
CA PHE A 330 -22.56 6.15 10.86
C PHE A 330 -22.77 5.89 12.35
N SER A 331 -23.22 4.68 12.67
CA SER A 331 -23.38 4.18 14.04
C SER A 331 -22.19 3.31 14.45
N ALA A 332 -22.02 3.06 15.75
CA ALA A 332 -20.99 2.14 16.24
C ALA A 332 -21.11 0.73 15.64
N THR A 333 -22.34 0.27 15.37
CA THR A 333 -22.59 -1.03 14.73
C THR A 333 -22.13 -1.08 13.27
N ASP A 334 -22.15 0.06 12.56
CA ASP A 334 -21.65 0.12 11.18
C ASP A 334 -20.12 0.05 11.16
N ILE A 335 -19.48 0.69 12.13
CA ILE A 335 -18.02 0.64 12.32
C ILE A 335 -17.59 -0.79 12.63
N GLU A 336 -18.24 -1.45 13.58
CA GLU A 336 -17.95 -2.86 13.92
C GLU A 336 -18.13 -3.76 12.69
N ARG A 337 -19.23 -3.62 11.95
CA ARG A 337 -19.46 -4.39 10.71
C ARG A 337 -18.36 -4.15 9.69
N SER A 338 -17.95 -2.89 9.49
CA SER A 338 -16.87 -2.54 8.58
C SER A 338 -15.56 -3.19 9.02
N LEU A 339 -15.19 -3.06 10.29
CA LEU A 339 -13.96 -3.60 10.86
C LEU A 339 -13.92 -5.15 10.85
N LEU A 340 -15.05 -5.84 11.04
CA LEU A 340 -15.12 -7.31 11.02
C LEU A 340 -14.76 -7.94 9.67
N THR A 341 -14.91 -7.19 8.56
CA THR A 341 -14.44 -7.67 7.25
C THR A 341 -12.91 -7.77 7.18
N GLU A 342 -12.15 -7.04 8.02
CA GLU A 342 -10.68 -7.09 8.08
C GLU A 342 -10.16 -8.35 8.78
N VAL A 343 -10.89 -8.87 9.78
CA VAL A 343 -10.46 -10.00 10.63
C VAL A 343 -10.21 -11.29 9.81
N HIS A 344 -10.66 -11.32 8.56
CA HIS A 344 -10.49 -12.44 7.64
C HIS A 344 -9.28 -12.30 6.69
N TYR A 345 -8.62 -11.13 6.64
CA TYR A 345 -7.50 -10.83 5.75
C TYR A 345 -6.14 -10.93 6.47
N HIS A 346 -5.71 -12.15 6.79
CA HIS A 346 -4.29 -12.40 7.02
C HIS A 346 -3.59 -12.65 5.69
N TYR A 347 -3.00 -11.59 5.13
CA TYR A 347 -2.18 -11.66 3.92
C TYR A 347 -0.92 -12.49 4.19
N THR A 348 -0.89 -13.72 3.68
CA THR A 348 0.38 -14.44 3.46
C THR A 348 0.69 -14.39 1.96
N PRO A 349 1.93 -14.06 1.57
CA PRO A 349 2.29 -13.79 0.17
C PRO A 349 2.35 -15.05 -0.72
N TYR A 350 1.72 -16.16 -0.30
CA TYR A 350 1.72 -17.44 -1.01
C TYR A 350 0.33 -17.90 -1.47
N ASP A 351 -0.76 -17.22 -1.10
CA ASP A 351 -2.13 -17.65 -1.45
C ASP A 351 -2.69 -16.99 -2.73
N SER A 352 -1.86 -16.28 -3.50
CA SER A 352 -2.27 -15.62 -4.74
C SER A 352 -2.24 -16.56 -5.96
N SER A 353 -3.03 -17.62 -5.94
CA SER A 353 -3.51 -18.24 -7.17
C SER A 353 -4.83 -18.95 -6.94
N GLU A 354 -5.94 -18.24 -7.14
CA GLU A 354 -7.12 -18.74 -7.87
C GLU A 354 -8.25 -17.69 -7.86
N GLY A 355 -8.18 -16.78 -8.83
CA GLY A 355 -9.35 -16.01 -9.28
C GLY A 355 -9.91 -16.63 -10.55
N ASN A 356 -10.95 -17.47 -10.42
CA ASN A 356 -12.21 -17.36 -11.19
C ASN A 356 -13.07 -18.63 -11.09
N SER A 357 -14.33 -18.40 -10.71
CA SER A 357 -15.55 -19.08 -11.19
C SER A 357 -15.57 -20.61 -11.22
N GLN A 358 -16.25 -21.25 -10.26
CA GLN A 358 -17.42 -22.12 -10.47
C GLN A 358 -17.75 -23.00 -9.25
N LYS A 359 -19.07 -23.08 -8.98
CA LYS A 359 -19.84 -24.00 -8.10
C LYS A 359 -19.80 -23.75 -6.58
N PRO A 360 -20.97 -23.81 -5.92
CA PRO A 360 -21.04 -23.74 -4.46
C PRO A 360 -20.49 -25.04 -3.88
N GLN A 361 -19.23 -25.03 -3.46
CA GLN A 361 -18.73 -26.11 -2.62
C GLN A 361 -19.47 -26.06 -1.28
N LYS A 362 -20.05 -27.20 -0.86
CA LYS A 362 -20.63 -27.35 0.47
C LYS A 362 -19.53 -27.03 1.48
N LYS A 363 -19.66 -25.90 2.19
CA LYS A 363 -18.72 -25.48 3.22
C LYS A 363 -18.60 -26.60 4.25
N LYS A 364 -17.44 -27.25 4.33
CA LYS A 364 -17.12 -28.15 5.45
C LYS A 364 -17.03 -27.29 6.71
N PRO A 365 -17.64 -27.70 7.83
CA PRO A 365 -17.54 -26.95 9.09
C PRO A 365 -16.06 -26.84 9.50
N SER A 366 -15.66 -25.66 9.94
CA SER A 366 -14.28 -25.38 10.33
C SER A 366 -13.84 -26.27 11.50
N TYR A 367 -12.55 -26.56 11.62
CA TYR A 367 -11.97 -27.30 12.76
C TYR A 367 -12.46 -26.74 14.12
N TYR A 368 -12.54 -25.42 14.24
CA TYR A 368 -13.00 -24.74 15.45
C TYR A 368 -14.51 -24.81 15.64
N GLU A 369 -15.28 -24.86 14.56
CA GLU A 369 -16.74 -25.02 14.59
C GLU A 369 -17.11 -26.46 15.00
N ALA A 370 -16.38 -27.44 14.47
CA ALA A 370 -16.47 -28.84 14.87
C ALA A 370 -16.01 -29.04 16.33
N LYS A 371 -14.94 -28.37 16.75
CA LYS A 371 -14.47 -28.38 18.15
C LYS A 371 -15.44 -27.69 19.10
N ARG A 372 -16.13 -26.63 18.66
CA ARG A 372 -17.19 -25.97 19.42
C ARG A 372 -18.41 -26.85 19.59
N LEU A 373 -18.84 -27.54 18.53
CA LEU A 373 -19.89 -28.55 18.62
C LEU A 373 -19.50 -29.71 19.55
N GLU A 374 -18.24 -30.16 19.51
CA GLU A 374 -17.70 -31.14 20.46
C GLU A 374 -17.67 -30.61 21.89
N SER A 375 -17.27 -29.35 22.10
CA SER A 375 -17.24 -28.74 23.43
C SER A 375 -18.62 -28.44 23.97
N ASP A 376 -19.56 -27.95 23.15
CA ASP A 376 -20.96 -27.70 23.55
C ASP A 376 -21.66 -28.98 24.00
N TYR A 377 -21.28 -30.12 23.41
CA TYR A 377 -21.75 -31.45 23.84
C TYR A 377 -21.12 -31.91 25.17
N VAL A 378 -19.93 -31.42 25.52
CA VAL A 378 -19.17 -31.80 26.73
C VAL A 378 -19.40 -30.84 27.90
N THR A 379 -19.60 -29.56 27.65
CA THR A 379 -19.60 -28.50 28.68
C THR A 379 -21.00 -28.06 29.12
N ASN A 380 -22.07 -28.50 28.44
CA ASN A 380 -23.44 -28.09 28.76
C ASN A 380 -24.37 -29.27 29.11
N SER A 381 -24.11 -29.91 30.25
CA SER A 381 -24.89 -31.03 30.79
C SER A 381 -26.28 -30.65 31.32
N LEU A 382 -26.67 -29.37 31.31
CA LEU A 382 -27.96 -28.86 31.82
C LEU A 382 -29.06 -28.81 30.75
N ARG A 383 -28.76 -29.04 29.47
CA ARG A 383 -29.76 -29.04 28.39
C ARG A 383 -30.36 -30.41 28.06
N ASN A 384 -29.82 -31.50 28.60
CA ASN A 384 -30.33 -32.85 28.39
C ASN A 384 -30.87 -33.41 29.70
N ASP A 385 -32.09 -33.97 29.68
CA ASP A 385 -32.73 -34.54 30.85
C ASP A 385 -31.84 -35.60 31.53
N PHE A 386 -31.76 -35.53 32.85
CA PHE A 386 -30.88 -36.37 33.69
C PHE A 386 -31.12 -37.88 33.47
N ASN A 387 -32.35 -38.27 33.11
CA ASN A 387 -32.74 -39.65 32.82
C ASN A 387 -32.11 -40.21 31.53
N THR A 388 -31.84 -39.34 30.55
CA THR A 388 -31.18 -39.71 29.29
C THR A 388 -29.68 -39.93 29.46
N LEU A 389 -29.05 -39.32 30.47
CA LEU A 389 -27.61 -39.41 30.70
C LEU A 389 -27.21 -40.63 31.55
N ILE A 390 -28.09 -41.08 32.44
CA ILE A 390 -27.81 -42.19 33.38
C ILE A 390 -28.16 -43.56 32.77
N GLY A 391 -28.99 -43.62 31.73
CA GLY A 391 -29.38 -44.90 31.10
C GLY A 391 -30.19 -45.83 32.01
N ILE A 392 -30.68 -45.32 33.16
CA ILE A 392 -31.56 -46.03 34.07
C ILE A 392 -32.91 -45.33 34.02
N PHE A 393 -33.86 -45.90 33.28
CA PHE A 393 -35.25 -45.49 33.39
C PHE A 393 -35.78 -45.94 34.75
N GLY A 394 -36.00 -44.98 35.66
CA GLY A 394 -36.82 -45.21 36.84
C GLY A 394 -38.24 -45.53 36.39
N ASN A 395 -38.79 -46.65 36.86
CA ASN A 395 -40.13 -47.16 36.57
C ASN A 395 -41.26 -46.29 37.19
N GLU A 396 -41.24 -44.98 36.99
CA GLU A 396 -42.30 -44.08 37.44
C GLU A 396 -42.72 -43.15 36.31
N SER A 397 -43.49 -43.68 35.38
CA SER A 397 -44.64 -43.00 34.77
C SER A 397 -45.32 -43.94 33.79
N ASN A 398 -46.58 -44.24 34.10
CA ASN A 398 -47.48 -44.98 33.23
C ASN A 398 -47.64 -44.24 31.89
N MET A 399 -47.06 -44.75 30.81
CA MET A 399 -47.71 -44.69 29.49
C MET A 399 -47.32 -45.92 28.67
N THR A 400 -48.38 -46.55 28.19
CA THR A 400 -48.46 -47.63 27.22
C THR A 400 -47.69 -47.35 25.93
N VAL A 401 -47.31 -48.45 25.26
CA VAL A 401 -47.08 -48.63 23.80
C VAL A 401 -45.61 -48.88 23.39
N ASN A 402 -45.40 -50.15 23.00
CA ASN A 402 -44.54 -50.67 21.93
C ASN A 402 -43.00 -50.54 21.99
N SER A 403 -42.36 -51.70 22.21
CA SER A 403 -41.36 -52.33 21.33
C SER A 403 -40.32 -51.48 20.55
N ASP A 404 -39.74 -50.44 21.16
CA ASP A 404 -38.56 -49.74 20.62
C ASP A 404 -37.37 -49.76 21.60
N ILE A 405 -37.18 -50.88 22.30
CA ILE A 405 -36.17 -51.03 23.37
C ILE A 405 -34.69 -50.94 22.88
N ASN A 406 -34.40 -50.81 21.58
CA ASN A 406 -33.01 -50.85 21.09
C ASN A 406 -32.62 -49.74 20.08
N ARG A 407 -33.15 -48.52 20.19
CA ARG A 407 -32.70 -47.42 19.32
C ARG A 407 -31.74 -46.40 19.94
N ASN A 408 -31.60 -46.35 21.26
CA ASN A 408 -30.81 -45.31 21.92
C ASN A 408 -29.57 -45.81 22.70
N ILE A 409 -29.11 -47.05 22.49
CA ILE A 409 -27.79 -47.49 22.99
C ILE A 409 -26.74 -47.21 21.91
N LEU A 410 -26.60 -45.95 21.52
CA LEU A 410 -25.44 -45.47 20.79
C LEU A 410 -24.51 -44.83 21.82
N THR A 411 -23.69 -45.66 22.48
CA THR A 411 -22.74 -45.15 23.48
C THR A 411 -21.81 -44.14 22.82
N HIS A 412 -21.43 -43.07 23.54
CA HIS A 412 -20.48 -42.06 23.04
C HIS A 412 -19.21 -42.68 22.46
N LYS A 413 -18.75 -43.80 23.03
CA LYS A 413 -17.63 -44.59 22.50
C LYS A 413 -17.88 -45.13 21.10
N LEU A 414 -19.08 -45.64 20.84
CA LEU A 414 -19.47 -46.20 19.56
C LEU A 414 -19.64 -45.07 18.52
N ILE A 415 -20.26 -43.93 18.89
CA ILE A 415 -20.34 -42.74 18.03
C ILE A 415 -18.93 -42.25 17.65
N THR A 416 -18.03 -42.14 18.61
CA THR A 416 -16.65 -41.69 18.37
C THR A 416 -15.87 -42.67 17.52
N GLN A 417 -16.02 -43.99 17.74
CA GLN A 417 -15.40 -45.03 16.91
C GLN A 417 -15.93 -45.03 15.48
N LEU A 418 -17.24 -44.83 15.31
CA LEU A 418 -17.88 -44.80 14.00
C LEU A 418 -17.51 -43.51 13.25
N LYS A 419 -17.41 -42.38 13.96
CA LYS A 419 -16.88 -41.11 13.43
C LYS A 419 -15.42 -41.23 13.01
N THR A 420 -14.56 -41.84 13.82
CA THR A 420 -13.14 -42.06 13.44
C THR A 420 -13.01 -43.00 12.26
N ALA A 421 -13.82 -44.05 12.19
CA ALA A 421 -13.87 -44.93 11.03
C ALA A 421 -14.30 -44.18 9.76
N TYR A 422 -15.32 -43.31 9.83
CA TYR A 422 -15.72 -42.46 8.71
C TYR A 422 -14.67 -41.43 8.32
N LEU A 423 -13.98 -40.80 9.29
CA LEU A 423 -12.90 -39.87 8.99
C LEU A 423 -11.75 -40.57 8.29
N ASN A 424 -11.34 -41.75 8.76
CA ASN A 424 -10.28 -42.54 8.13
C ASN A 424 -10.66 -42.98 6.72
N TRP A 425 -11.92 -43.40 6.53
CA TRP A 425 -12.43 -43.74 5.20
C TRP A 425 -12.44 -42.52 4.27
N ASN A 426 -12.86 -41.36 4.76
CA ASN A 426 -12.92 -40.13 3.98
C ASN A 426 -11.51 -39.62 3.61
N ILE A 427 -10.52 -39.78 4.49
CA ILE A 427 -9.11 -39.50 4.18
C ILE A 427 -8.61 -40.45 3.09
N ALA A 428 -8.89 -41.75 3.21
CA ALA A 428 -8.49 -42.74 2.21
C ALA A 428 -9.16 -42.49 0.84
N ASP A 429 -10.43 -42.06 0.84
CA ASP A 429 -11.17 -41.71 -0.37
C ASP A 429 -10.63 -40.42 -1.01
N GLU A 430 -10.32 -39.39 -0.21
CA GLU A 430 -9.66 -38.17 -0.70
C GLU A 430 -8.28 -38.47 -1.28
N GLU A 431 -7.48 -39.32 -0.64
CA GLU A 431 -6.17 -39.74 -1.15
C GLU A 431 -6.31 -40.48 -2.49
N HIS A 432 -7.26 -41.43 -2.58
CA HIS A 432 -7.54 -42.16 -3.81
C HIS A 432 -7.98 -41.23 -4.95
N ASN A 433 -8.91 -40.31 -4.67
CA ASN A 433 -9.38 -39.33 -5.63
C ASN A 433 -8.26 -38.39 -6.08
N THR A 434 -7.33 -38.04 -5.18
CA THR A 434 -6.16 -37.22 -5.51
C THR A 434 -5.22 -37.95 -6.47
N TYR A 435 -5.01 -39.26 -6.30
CA TYR A 435 -4.23 -40.07 -7.25
C TYR A 435 -4.92 -40.21 -8.61
N ILE A 436 -6.25 -40.34 -8.63
CA ILE A 436 -7.03 -40.37 -9.88
C ILE A 436 -6.93 -39.03 -10.59
N ASP A 437 -7.06 -37.93 -9.86
CA ASP A 437 -6.97 -36.58 -10.41
C ASP A 437 -5.56 -36.26 -10.92
N TYR A 438 -4.52 -36.68 -10.20
CA TYR A 438 -3.12 -36.56 -10.64
C TYR A 438 -2.86 -37.31 -11.97
N ASN A 439 -3.47 -38.49 -12.15
CA ASN A 439 -3.32 -39.28 -13.37
C ASN A 439 -4.20 -38.82 -14.54
N ARG A 440 -4.98 -37.73 -14.38
CA ARG A 440 -5.71 -37.17 -15.52
C ARG A 440 -4.75 -36.54 -16.53
N PRO A 441 -4.98 -36.74 -17.84
CA PRO A 441 -4.08 -36.24 -18.88
C PRO A 441 -3.92 -34.70 -18.84
N ASP A 442 -4.95 -33.97 -18.43
CA ASP A 442 -4.93 -32.50 -18.32
C ASP A 442 -4.01 -31.99 -17.19
N ILE A 443 -3.87 -32.76 -16.10
CA ILE A 443 -3.02 -32.42 -14.95
C ILE A 443 -1.60 -32.93 -15.17
N GLN A 444 -1.41 -34.11 -15.76
CA GLN A 444 -0.11 -34.58 -16.24
C GLN A 444 0.52 -33.61 -17.26
N ALA A 445 -0.28 -33.02 -18.15
CA ALA A 445 0.16 -31.96 -19.07
C ALA A 445 0.60 -30.66 -18.36
N ARG A 446 0.08 -30.38 -17.15
CA ARG A 446 0.52 -29.25 -16.31
C ARG A 446 1.72 -29.58 -15.41
N VAL A 447 1.90 -30.84 -14.98
CA VAL A 447 2.92 -31.23 -13.98
C VAL A 447 4.18 -31.86 -14.60
N GLY A 448 4.16 -32.29 -15.88
CA GLY A 448 5.34 -32.79 -16.61
C GLY A 448 6.47 -31.78 -16.88
N ARG A 449 6.48 -30.64 -16.18
CA ARG A 449 7.14 -29.38 -16.56
C ARG A 449 8.62 -29.22 -16.21
N ARG A 450 9.31 -30.17 -15.59
CA ARG A 450 10.74 -29.94 -15.27
C ARG A 450 11.63 -29.82 -16.51
N GLU A 451 11.38 -30.61 -17.56
CA GLU A 451 12.17 -30.53 -18.79
C GLU A 451 11.74 -29.37 -19.71
N ASP A 452 10.45 -29.06 -19.79
CA ASP A 452 9.99 -27.97 -20.66
C ASP A 452 10.15 -26.59 -20.02
N GLU A 453 10.07 -26.46 -18.69
CA GLU A 453 10.44 -25.21 -18.00
C GLU A 453 11.94 -24.95 -18.08
N THR A 454 12.79 -25.99 -18.01
CA THR A 454 14.23 -25.82 -18.21
C THR A 454 14.57 -25.44 -19.65
N LYS A 455 13.90 -26.03 -20.66
CA LYS A 455 14.01 -25.58 -22.06
C LYS A 455 13.53 -24.13 -22.25
N HIS A 456 12.41 -23.76 -21.60
CA HIS A 456 11.87 -22.40 -21.72
C HIS A 456 12.78 -21.36 -21.03
N ALA A 457 13.35 -21.71 -19.87
CA ALA A 457 14.35 -20.88 -19.19
C ALA A 457 15.62 -20.75 -20.03
N LEU A 458 16.12 -21.84 -20.61
CA LEU A 458 17.26 -21.81 -21.53
C LEU A 458 16.98 -20.95 -22.77
N SER A 459 15.79 -21.06 -23.36
CA SER A 459 15.40 -20.24 -24.50
C SER A 459 15.35 -18.74 -24.15
N LYS A 460 14.88 -18.38 -22.96
CA LYS A 460 14.92 -16.98 -22.48
C LYS A 460 16.35 -16.48 -22.31
N ILE A 461 17.22 -17.29 -21.70
CA ILE A 461 18.64 -16.93 -21.53
C ILE A 461 19.32 -16.74 -22.89
N ILE A 462 19.04 -17.60 -23.87
CA ILE A 462 19.59 -17.47 -25.24
C ILE A 462 19.09 -16.17 -25.89
N ASN A 463 17.79 -15.87 -25.81
CA ASN A 463 17.24 -14.64 -26.37
C ASN A 463 17.84 -13.38 -25.70
N ASP A 464 18.09 -13.43 -24.40
CA ASP A 464 18.73 -12.33 -23.68
C ASP A 464 20.19 -12.15 -24.14
N ILE A 465 20.92 -13.24 -24.33
CA ILE A 465 22.28 -13.23 -24.89
C ILE A 465 22.27 -12.60 -26.28
N ASP A 466 21.41 -13.04 -27.19
CA ASP A 466 21.29 -12.50 -28.55
C ASP A 466 20.96 -11.00 -28.53
N HIS A 467 20.05 -10.58 -27.65
CA HIS A 467 19.73 -9.17 -27.50
C HIS A 467 20.93 -8.37 -26.97
N THR A 468 21.70 -8.90 -26.02
CA THR A 468 22.92 -8.23 -25.54
C THR A 468 24.01 -8.15 -26.61
N GLU A 469 24.23 -9.22 -27.38
CA GLU A 469 25.18 -9.22 -28.49
C GLU A 469 24.78 -8.19 -29.56
N SER A 470 23.50 -8.10 -29.90
CA SER A 470 23.01 -7.09 -30.86
C SER A 470 23.27 -5.66 -30.38
N ARG A 471 23.16 -5.41 -29.07
CA ARG A 471 23.46 -4.10 -28.47
C ARG A 471 24.96 -3.80 -28.47
N ILE A 472 25.80 -4.80 -28.20
CA ILE A 472 27.26 -4.68 -28.28
C ILE A 472 27.66 -4.35 -29.72
N LEU A 473 27.18 -5.12 -30.71
CA LEU A 473 27.45 -4.87 -32.13
C LEU A 473 27.00 -3.48 -32.59
N PHE A 474 25.85 -3.00 -32.11
CA PHE A 474 25.40 -1.64 -32.40
C PHE A 474 26.31 -0.58 -31.76
N ALA A 475 26.72 -0.80 -30.51
CA ALA A 475 27.64 0.09 -29.82
C ALA A 475 29.00 0.14 -30.52
N GLU A 476 29.54 -1.01 -30.93
CA GLU A 476 30.80 -1.12 -31.70
C GLU A 476 30.70 -0.41 -33.05
N LYS A 477 29.61 -0.58 -33.80
CA LYS A 477 29.41 0.18 -35.04
C LYS A 477 29.38 1.69 -34.81
N LYS A 478 28.77 2.13 -33.70
CA LYS A 478 28.72 3.55 -33.33
C LYS A 478 30.08 4.07 -32.92
N THR A 479 30.85 3.34 -32.12
CA THR A 479 32.21 3.75 -31.73
C THR A 479 33.12 3.84 -32.95
N LEU A 480 33.00 2.91 -33.90
CA LEU A 480 33.79 2.91 -35.13
C LEU A 480 33.48 4.13 -36.02
N ARG A 481 32.20 4.50 -36.16
CA ARG A 481 31.81 5.75 -36.84
C ARG A 481 32.36 6.99 -36.16
N ASN A 482 32.26 7.06 -34.83
CA ASN A 482 32.79 8.19 -34.08
C ASN A 482 34.32 8.30 -34.22
N ILE A 483 35.03 7.18 -34.27
CA ILE A 483 36.48 7.16 -34.51
C ILE A 483 36.80 7.71 -35.90
N GLN A 484 36.05 7.29 -36.93
CA GLN A 484 36.23 7.80 -38.30
C GLN A 484 35.97 9.31 -38.41
N GLU A 485 34.90 9.83 -37.77
CA GLU A 485 34.64 11.27 -37.71
C GLU A 485 35.74 12.04 -36.95
N LEU A 486 36.31 11.43 -35.92
CA LEU A 486 37.41 12.01 -35.15
C LEU A 486 38.72 12.04 -35.98
N GLU A 487 38.96 11.03 -36.81
CA GLU A 487 40.08 11.01 -37.75
C GLU A 487 39.90 12.04 -38.87
N SER A 488 38.71 12.15 -39.47
CA SER A 488 38.46 13.15 -40.52
C SER A 488 38.61 14.59 -39.99
N THR A 489 38.09 14.87 -38.79
CA THR A 489 38.26 16.19 -38.16
C THR A 489 39.72 16.48 -37.79
N LYS A 490 40.50 15.46 -37.39
CA LYS A 490 41.95 15.62 -37.18
C LYS A 490 42.69 15.92 -38.48
N GLU A 491 42.32 15.29 -39.59
CA GLU A 491 42.89 15.58 -40.91
C GLU A 491 42.53 16.99 -41.38
N GLU A 492 41.27 17.40 -41.22
CA GLU A 492 40.84 18.78 -41.51
C GLU A 492 41.61 19.81 -40.66
N MET A 493 41.82 19.53 -39.36
CA MET A 493 42.61 20.41 -38.50
C MET A 493 44.07 20.52 -38.97
N LYS A 494 44.69 19.41 -39.37
CA LYS A 494 46.05 19.42 -39.94
C LYS A 494 46.12 20.19 -41.26
N ASP A 495 45.08 20.08 -42.09
CA ASP A 495 45.01 20.78 -43.37
C ASP A 495 44.76 22.28 -43.18
N PHE A 496 44.01 22.67 -42.14
CA PHE A 496 43.92 24.07 -41.74
C PHE A 496 45.23 24.61 -41.16
N GLU A 497 45.95 23.83 -40.34
CA GLU A 497 47.28 24.21 -39.85
C GLU A 497 48.28 24.38 -41.00
N SER A 498 48.30 23.47 -41.98
CA SER A 498 49.18 23.57 -43.15
C SER A 498 48.85 24.78 -44.02
N LYS A 499 47.55 25.05 -44.24
CA LYS A 499 47.08 26.27 -44.93
C LYS A 499 47.49 27.54 -44.21
N LEU A 500 47.39 27.57 -42.88
CA LEU A 500 47.78 28.71 -42.07
C LEU A 500 49.30 28.95 -42.13
N ILE A 501 50.10 27.88 -42.10
CA ILE A 501 51.56 27.95 -42.27
C ILE A 501 51.94 28.44 -43.68
N SER A 502 51.28 27.95 -44.73
CA SER A 502 51.51 28.42 -46.11
C SER A 502 51.13 29.89 -46.31
N PHE A 503 50.02 30.33 -45.71
CA PHE A 503 49.58 31.73 -45.76
C PHE A 503 50.55 32.69 -45.05
N ILE A 504 51.23 32.23 -43.98
CA ILE A 504 52.29 32.98 -43.30
C ILE A 504 53.56 33.06 -44.18
N ALA A 505 53.87 32.01 -44.95
CA ALA A 505 55.04 31.96 -45.82
C ALA A 505 54.89 32.82 -47.08
N ASP A 506 53.71 32.81 -47.72
CA ASP A 506 53.46 33.51 -48.99
C ASP A 506 53.32 35.02 -48.85
N ASN A 507 52.90 35.52 -47.68
CA ASN A 507 52.67 36.96 -47.42
C ASN A 507 53.90 37.68 -46.84
N SER A 508 55.12 37.40 -47.33
CA SER A 508 56.40 38.05 -47.00
C SER A 508 56.31 39.29 -46.07
N ILE A 509 56.13 39.06 -44.76
CA ILE A 509 55.87 40.12 -43.79
C ILE A 509 57.19 40.84 -43.52
N THR A 510 57.38 42.00 -44.13
CA THR A 510 58.55 42.89 -44.01
C THR A 510 58.65 43.61 -42.66
N ASN A 511 57.86 43.23 -41.65
CA ASN A 511 57.83 43.88 -40.33
C ASN A 511 58.19 42.89 -39.20
N GLU A 512 59.41 42.98 -38.70
CA GLU A 512 60.03 42.07 -37.71
C GLU A 512 59.22 41.90 -36.40
N LYS A 513 58.39 42.90 -36.05
CA LYS A 513 57.48 42.86 -34.89
C LYS A 513 56.29 41.91 -35.07
N LEU A 514 55.73 41.80 -36.27
CA LEU A 514 54.61 40.88 -36.53
C LEU A 514 55.08 39.42 -36.52
N LYS A 515 56.28 39.14 -37.02
CA LYS A 515 56.86 37.79 -36.99
C LYS A 515 57.07 37.30 -35.55
N LYS A 516 57.62 38.17 -34.68
CA LYS A 516 57.76 37.88 -33.24
C LYS A 516 56.40 37.67 -32.55
N PHE A 517 55.36 38.40 -32.96
CA PHE A 517 54.01 38.22 -32.43
C PHE A 517 53.41 36.85 -32.82
N TYR A 518 53.51 36.46 -34.09
CA TYR A 518 53.04 35.14 -34.54
C TYR A 518 53.82 33.99 -33.89
N ASP A 519 55.15 34.09 -33.78
CA ASP A 519 55.96 33.07 -33.10
C ASP A 519 55.58 32.95 -31.61
N GLN A 520 55.32 34.07 -30.94
CA GLN A 520 54.82 34.06 -29.56
C GLN A 520 53.41 33.47 -29.47
N GLN A 521 52.54 33.75 -30.44
CA GLN A 521 51.17 33.23 -30.46
C GLN A 521 51.14 31.71 -30.68
N VAL A 522 51.95 31.20 -31.61
CA VAL A 522 52.12 29.74 -31.81
C VAL A 522 52.66 29.09 -30.54
N LYS A 523 53.65 29.71 -29.88
CA LYS A 523 54.19 29.21 -28.62
C LYS A 523 53.16 29.22 -27.48
N ILE A 524 52.29 30.23 -27.44
CA ILE A 524 51.16 30.27 -26.49
C ILE A 524 50.21 29.11 -26.76
N TRP A 525 49.87 28.82 -28.01
CA TRP A 525 49.01 27.69 -28.36
C TRP A 525 49.63 26.33 -28.01
N GLU A 526 50.92 26.13 -28.28
CA GLU A 526 51.63 24.92 -27.86
C GLU A 526 51.65 24.75 -26.33
N LEU A 527 51.88 25.84 -25.59
CA LEU A 527 51.85 25.82 -24.14
C LEU A 527 50.45 25.56 -23.59
N GLN A 528 49.41 26.13 -24.19
CA GLN A 528 48.02 25.86 -23.84
C GLN A 528 47.65 24.39 -24.12
N ALA A 529 48.10 23.81 -25.23
CA ALA A 529 47.89 22.40 -25.54
C ALA A 529 48.57 21.48 -24.51
N LYS A 530 49.83 21.78 -24.15
CA LYS A 530 50.57 21.04 -23.10
C LYS A 530 49.93 21.18 -21.72
N ILE A 531 49.42 22.36 -21.36
CA ILE A 531 48.68 22.57 -20.10
C ILE A 531 47.40 21.74 -20.10
N LYS A 532 46.66 21.70 -21.21
CA LYS A 532 45.43 20.92 -21.34
C LYS A 532 45.71 19.41 -21.22
N GLU A 533 46.78 18.92 -21.84
CA GLU A 533 47.20 17.52 -21.73
C GLU A 533 47.61 17.16 -20.29
N ASN A 534 48.38 18.03 -19.63
CA ASN A 534 48.78 17.80 -18.23
C ASN A 534 47.58 17.87 -17.28
N LEU A 535 46.62 18.77 -17.50
CA LEU A 535 45.37 18.81 -16.74
C LEU A 535 44.56 17.52 -16.92
N ALA A 536 44.46 16.99 -18.14
CA ALA A 536 43.80 15.72 -18.39
C ALA A 536 44.48 14.56 -17.65
N LYS A 537 45.83 14.51 -17.65
CA LYS A 537 46.60 13.51 -16.88
C LYS A 537 46.40 13.64 -15.38
N ILE A 538 46.36 14.86 -14.85
CA ILE A 538 46.11 15.11 -13.41
C ILE A 538 44.69 14.67 -13.04
N ASN A 539 43.70 15.02 -13.86
CA ASN A 539 42.30 14.64 -13.62
C ASN A 539 42.13 13.12 -13.64
N SER A 540 42.72 12.42 -14.63
CA SER A 540 42.72 10.95 -14.68
C SER A 540 43.33 10.33 -13.43
N LYS A 541 44.49 10.82 -12.97
CA LYS A 541 45.10 10.33 -11.72
C LYS A 541 44.26 10.64 -10.48
N HIS A 542 43.56 11.77 -10.46
CA HIS A 542 42.67 12.12 -9.36
C HIS A 542 41.42 11.23 -9.35
N GLU A 543 40.86 10.93 -10.51
CA GLU A 543 39.73 10.00 -10.65
C GLU A 543 40.12 8.58 -10.22
N GLU A 544 41.27 8.08 -10.65
CA GLU A 544 41.79 6.77 -10.18
C GLU A 544 42.01 6.74 -8.67
N LYS A 545 42.60 7.80 -8.10
CA LYS A 545 42.81 7.90 -6.65
C LYS A 545 41.49 7.92 -5.89
N ASN A 546 40.49 8.65 -6.39
CA ASN A 546 39.16 8.69 -5.78
C ASN A 546 38.46 7.33 -5.88
N TYR A 547 38.57 6.67 -7.02
CA TYR A 547 38.03 5.33 -7.22
C TYR A 547 38.67 4.33 -6.25
N MET A 548 40.00 4.32 -6.13
CA MET A 548 40.70 3.47 -5.18
C MET A 548 40.33 3.78 -3.71
N ALA A 549 40.19 5.06 -3.36
CA ALA A 549 39.77 5.45 -2.02
C ALA A 549 38.36 4.95 -1.69
N ASN A 550 37.44 5.04 -2.65
CA ASN A 550 36.07 4.55 -2.51
C ASN A 550 36.03 3.03 -2.40
N GLU A 551 36.80 2.30 -3.22
CA GLU A 551 36.88 0.84 -3.14
C GLU A 551 37.48 0.36 -1.80
N CYS A 552 38.51 1.03 -1.28
CA CYS A 552 39.04 0.76 0.05
C CYS A 552 38.00 1.01 1.15
N ALA A 553 37.21 2.08 1.04
CA ALA A 553 36.13 2.38 1.98
C ALA A 553 35.00 1.34 1.91
N ASN A 554 34.62 0.92 0.70
CA ASN A 554 33.64 -0.12 0.48
C ASN A 554 34.09 -1.46 1.06
N ALA A 555 35.36 -1.84 0.85
CA ALA A 555 35.93 -3.04 1.44
C ALA A 555 35.94 -2.99 2.98
N ALA A 556 36.30 -1.85 3.57
CA ALA A 556 36.26 -1.66 5.02
C ALA A 556 34.83 -1.79 5.58
N ASN A 557 33.85 -1.19 4.91
CA ASN A 557 32.43 -1.29 5.30
C ASN A 557 31.93 -2.73 5.20
N SER A 558 32.27 -3.45 4.12
CA SER A 558 31.88 -4.85 3.93
C SER A 558 32.48 -5.77 5.01
N ILE A 559 33.72 -5.51 5.45
CA ILE A 559 34.34 -6.25 6.56
C ILE A 559 33.58 -6.00 7.88
N ILE A 560 33.17 -4.75 8.15
CA ILE A 560 32.40 -4.42 9.36
C ILE A 560 31.03 -5.10 9.32
N GLU A 561 30.34 -5.04 8.20
CA GLU A 561 29.04 -5.68 8.02
C GLU A 561 29.12 -7.20 8.16
N SER A 562 30.13 -7.83 7.56
CA SER A 562 30.38 -9.26 7.70
C SER A 562 30.65 -9.66 9.15
N LYS A 563 31.45 -8.87 9.90
CA LYS A 563 31.68 -9.12 11.34
C LYS A 563 30.38 -9.04 12.15
N ASN A 564 29.54 -8.05 11.87
CA ASN A 564 28.24 -7.90 12.55
C ASN A 564 27.32 -9.08 12.25
N GLN A 565 27.26 -9.53 10.99
CA GLN A 565 26.46 -10.70 10.61
C GLN A 565 26.96 -11.98 11.29
N VAL A 566 28.27 -12.18 11.37
CA VAL A 566 28.86 -13.32 12.09
C VAL A 566 28.51 -13.28 13.58
N GLN A 567 28.56 -12.09 14.21
CA GLN A 567 28.18 -11.94 15.62
C GLN A 567 26.70 -12.26 15.84
N MET A 568 25.79 -11.74 15.00
CA MET A 568 24.37 -12.06 15.08
C MET A 568 24.10 -13.56 14.90
N ALA A 569 24.78 -14.21 13.95
CA ALA A 569 24.66 -15.65 13.74
C ALA A 569 25.18 -16.47 14.94
N GLN A 570 26.25 -16.01 15.60
CA GLN A 570 26.76 -16.64 16.83
C GLN A 570 25.78 -16.48 18.00
N GLU A 571 25.20 -15.30 18.19
CA GLU A 571 24.18 -15.05 19.21
C GLU A 571 22.94 -15.92 18.99
N LEU A 572 22.46 -16.03 17.75
CA LEU A 572 21.32 -16.87 17.39
C LEU A 572 21.62 -18.35 17.63
N ASN A 573 22.81 -18.84 17.26
CA ASN A 573 23.24 -20.20 17.56
C ASN A 573 23.27 -20.47 19.08
N ASN A 574 23.74 -19.52 19.88
CA ASN A 574 23.76 -19.66 21.33
C ASN A 574 22.34 -19.69 21.92
N GLN A 575 21.41 -18.88 21.40
CA GLN A 575 20.01 -18.91 21.80
C GLN A 575 19.34 -20.24 21.44
N LEU A 576 19.59 -20.76 20.23
CA LEU A 576 19.05 -22.06 19.80
C LEU A 576 19.59 -23.19 20.68
N LYS A 577 20.90 -23.21 20.99
CA LYS A 577 21.49 -24.19 21.91
C LYS A 577 20.82 -24.16 23.28
N ARG A 578 20.54 -22.96 23.82
CA ARG A 578 19.80 -22.81 25.09
C ARG A 578 18.37 -23.35 25.00
N ARG A 579 17.64 -23.07 23.93
CA ARG A 579 16.28 -23.60 23.72
C ARG A 579 16.27 -25.12 23.61
N ILE A 580 17.24 -25.70 22.91
CA ILE A 580 17.40 -27.15 22.80
C ILE A 580 17.63 -27.77 24.18
N ALA A 581 18.51 -27.19 25.00
CA ALA A 581 18.76 -27.67 26.36
C ALA A 581 17.47 -27.64 27.21
N ILE A 582 16.73 -26.53 27.21
CA ILE A 582 15.45 -26.41 27.93
C ILE A 582 14.42 -27.44 27.43
N SER A 583 14.37 -27.69 26.12
CA SER A 583 13.47 -28.69 25.55
C SER A 583 13.85 -30.12 25.92
N ILE A 584 15.14 -30.42 26.09
CA ILE A 584 15.62 -31.72 26.53
C ILE A 584 15.27 -31.93 28.01
N ASP A 585 15.49 -30.92 28.85
CA ASP A 585 15.21 -31.00 30.30
C ASP A 585 13.71 -31.16 30.57
N SER A 586 12.87 -30.37 29.91
CA SER A 586 11.40 -30.51 30.00
C SER A 586 10.92 -31.88 29.50
N GLY A 587 11.48 -32.39 28.39
CA GLY A 587 11.19 -33.74 27.92
C GLY A 587 11.61 -34.85 28.90
N PHE A 588 12.69 -34.65 29.67
CA PHE A 588 13.10 -35.58 30.72
C PHE A 588 12.11 -35.54 31.90
N GLU A 589 11.72 -34.35 32.35
CA GLU A 589 10.72 -34.20 33.40
C GLU A 589 9.38 -34.85 33.05
N GLU A 590 8.87 -34.62 31.84
CA GLU A 590 7.62 -35.22 31.36
C GLU A 590 7.70 -36.75 31.32
N ARG A 591 8.82 -37.31 30.83
CA ARG A 591 9.03 -38.77 30.83
C ARG A 591 9.08 -39.35 32.23
N THR A 592 9.67 -38.64 33.20
CA THR A 592 9.71 -39.10 34.59
C THR A 592 8.33 -39.05 35.25
N LYS A 593 7.55 -37.99 35.02
CA LYS A 593 6.16 -37.87 35.47
C LYS A 593 5.29 -38.98 34.86
N PHE A 594 5.41 -39.22 33.56
CA PHE A 594 4.69 -40.29 32.89
C PHE A 594 5.05 -41.68 33.45
N LYS A 595 6.33 -41.95 33.73
CA LYS A 595 6.74 -43.22 34.36
C LYS A 595 6.11 -43.40 35.74
N LYS A 596 6.07 -42.36 36.58
CA LYS A 596 5.42 -42.41 37.90
C LYS A 596 3.92 -42.67 37.80
N GLN A 597 3.22 -41.94 36.93
CA GLN A 597 1.79 -42.16 36.69
C GLN A 597 1.50 -43.57 36.17
N LYS A 598 2.36 -44.09 35.29
CA LYS A 598 2.24 -45.46 34.79
C LYS A 598 2.41 -46.50 35.91
N THR A 599 3.35 -46.31 36.84
CA THR A 599 3.53 -47.24 37.96
C THR A 599 2.35 -47.19 38.92
N GLU A 600 1.84 -46.00 39.24
CA GLU A 600 0.65 -45.82 40.10
C GLU A 600 -0.59 -46.50 39.49
N LEU A 601 -0.84 -46.30 38.19
CA LEU A 601 -1.95 -46.97 37.48
C LEU A 601 -1.79 -48.49 37.45
N MET A 602 -0.58 -49.01 37.33
CA MET A 602 -0.34 -50.46 37.36
C MET A 602 -0.62 -51.04 38.74
N GLU A 603 -0.23 -50.36 39.81
CA GLU A 603 -0.54 -50.76 41.19
C GLU A 603 -2.05 -50.72 41.47
N GLU A 604 -2.76 -49.71 40.98
CA GLU A 604 -4.21 -49.60 41.10
C GLU A 604 -4.93 -50.74 40.36
N ILE A 605 -4.50 -51.07 39.14
CA ILE A 605 -5.03 -52.21 38.38
C ILE A 605 -4.77 -53.53 39.11
N GLU A 606 -3.59 -53.71 39.71
CA GLU A 606 -3.24 -54.91 40.48
C GLU A 606 -4.16 -55.05 41.71
N ALA A 607 -4.38 -53.95 42.44
CA ALA A 607 -5.28 -53.90 43.60
C ALA A 607 -6.73 -54.23 43.21
N GLU A 608 -7.24 -53.62 42.14
CA GLU A 608 -8.58 -53.89 41.61
C GLU A 608 -8.74 -55.34 41.12
N LYS A 609 -7.69 -55.95 40.54
CA LYS A 609 -7.71 -57.37 40.19
C LYS A 609 -7.84 -58.27 41.42
N VAL A 610 -7.15 -57.93 42.52
CA VAL A 610 -7.27 -58.67 43.79
C VAL A 610 -8.69 -58.54 44.31
N ILE A 611 -9.24 -57.33 44.35
CA ILE A 611 -10.61 -57.07 44.79
C ILE A 611 -11.61 -57.86 43.94
N ASN A 612 -11.48 -57.83 42.61
CA ASN A 612 -12.35 -58.57 41.70
C ASN A 612 -12.26 -60.09 41.91
N LYS A 613 -11.06 -60.65 42.13
CA LYS A 613 -10.91 -62.07 42.51
C LYS A 613 -11.65 -62.39 43.81
N THR A 614 -11.61 -61.50 44.82
CA THR A 614 -12.37 -61.71 46.06
C THR A 614 -13.89 -61.66 45.82
N TYR A 615 -14.36 -60.76 44.95
CA TYR A 615 -15.77 -60.70 44.57
C TYR A 615 -16.21 -61.93 43.79
N GLN A 616 -15.41 -62.42 42.85
CA GLN A 616 -15.67 -63.69 42.15
C GLN A 616 -15.76 -64.87 43.13
N ALA A 617 -14.88 -64.92 44.13
CA ALA A 617 -14.95 -65.95 45.17
C ALA A 617 -16.22 -65.83 46.04
N LYS A 618 -16.62 -64.61 46.42
CA LYS A 618 -17.88 -64.35 47.15
C LYS A 618 -19.11 -64.72 46.32
N LEU A 619 -19.10 -64.39 45.02
CA LEU A 619 -20.18 -64.71 44.10
C LEU A 619 -20.28 -66.22 43.85
N GLY A 620 -19.14 -66.92 43.70
CA GLY A 620 -19.08 -68.37 43.63
C GLY A 620 -19.63 -69.06 44.89
N LYS A 621 -19.30 -68.55 46.08
CA LYS A 621 -19.89 -69.02 47.35
C LYS A 621 -21.40 -68.77 47.41
N SER A 622 -21.85 -67.59 46.96
CA SER A 622 -23.27 -67.22 46.94
C SER A 622 -24.06 -68.08 45.95
N LEU A 623 -23.51 -68.36 44.77
CA LEU A 623 -24.11 -69.27 43.79
C LEU A 623 -24.15 -70.72 44.29
N LYS A 624 -23.12 -71.18 45.01
CA LYS A 624 -23.12 -72.49 45.65
C LYS A 624 -24.20 -72.60 46.73
N PHE A 625 -24.34 -71.56 47.56
CA PHE A 625 -25.43 -71.44 48.53
C PHE A 625 -26.81 -71.41 47.87
N LEU A 626 -26.96 -70.71 46.74
CA LEU A 626 -28.19 -70.67 45.96
C LEU A 626 -28.55 -72.05 45.37
N LYS A 627 -27.54 -72.79 44.90
CA LYS A 627 -27.70 -74.16 44.39
C LYS A 627 -28.11 -75.12 45.51
N GLU A 628 -27.49 -75.02 46.67
CA GLU A 628 -27.82 -75.82 47.86
C GLU A 628 -29.23 -75.50 48.42
N THR A 629 -29.69 -74.25 48.32
CA THR A 629 -31.03 -73.83 48.76
C THR A 629 -32.14 -74.09 47.74
N SER A 630 -31.81 -74.33 46.47
CA SER A 630 -32.79 -74.64 45.42
C SER A 630 -33.59 -75.93 45.64
N HIS A 631 -33.08 -76.84 46.50
CA HIS A 631 -33.76 -78.09 46.87
C HIS A 631 -34.68 -77.97 48.10
N LEU A 632 -34.77 -76.79 48.74
CA LEU A 632 -35.59 -76.56 49.92
C LEU A 632 -36.85 -75.76 49.58
N LYS A 633 -37.83 -76.43 48.96
CA LYS A 633 -39.24 -75.98 48.97
C LYS A 633 -40.10 -77.03 49.67
N LYS A 634 -40.74 -76.57 50.77
CA LYS A 634 -41.70 -77.22 51.72
C LYS A 634 -41.01 -78.00 52.86
N ARG A 635 -41.00 -77.50 54.11
CA ARG A 635 -42.16 -77.30 54.99
C ARG A 635 -41.79 -76.47 56.23
N LYS A 636 -42.82 -75.85 56.79
CA LYS A 636 -42.89 -75.01 58.00
C LYS A 636 -42.12 -75.58 59.20
N SER A 637 -41.44 -74.71 59.94
CA SER A 637 -41.43 -74.73 61.41
C SER A 637 -40.81 -73.43 61.95
N ARG A 638 -41.37 -72.93 63.05
CA ARG A 638 -41.00 -71.74 63.80
C ARG A 638 -39.55 -71.80 64.29
N GLY A 639 -38.90 -70.64 64.40
CA GLY A 639 -37.74 -70.51 65.29
C GLY A 639 -36.76 -69.40 64.96
N ILE A 640 -36.94 -68.26 65.62
CA ILE A 640 -35.88 -67.41 66.21
C ILE A 640 -34.96 -66.68 65.23
N THR A 641 -35.20 -65.37 65.14
CA THR A 641 -34.22 -64.32 64.85
C THR A 641 -33.09 -64.33 65.88
N PRO A 642 -31.82 -64.24 65.46
CA PRO A 642 -30.79 -63.63 66.26
C PRO A 642 -30.32 -62.31 65.61
N ASN A 643 -30.38 -61.25 66.41
CA ASN A 643 -29.64 -60.01 66.22
C ASN A 643 -28.12 -60.22 66.41
N GLY A 644 -27.33 -59.39 65.71
CA GLY A 644 -25.94 -59.02 66.07
C GLY A 644 -24.88 -59.78 65.26
N LYS A 645 -23.96 -59.13 64.55
CA LYS A 645 -23.31 -57.82 64.69
C LYS A 645 -22.99 -57.22 63.33
#